data_AF-A0A6L9T8G4-F1
#
_entry.id   AF-A0A6L9T8G4-F1
#
_cell.length_a   1.000
_cell.length_b   1.000
_cell.length_c   1.000
_cell.angle_alpha   90.00
_cell.angle_beta   90.00
_cell.angle_gamma   90.00
#
_symmetry.space_group_name_H-M   'P 1'
#
loop_
_entity.id
_entity.type
_entity.pdbx_description
1 polymer ?
#
loop_
_entity_poly.entity_id
_entity_poly.type
_entity_poly.pdbx_seq_one_letter_code
_entity_poly.pdbx_strand_id
1 'polypeptide(L)'
;MGIWKKAIGLTVGAATLAAGMLVPMTASAAETNPLIHYSFDKALTGKTIANEGSATGSDATLSGDATVADGQIRLTGSQTIGVPTTALKDQKDVTVSIWLKNNYGNGNTAAAYIGAAKTGNYPNNGYFLLNPANPSGYVKSVMTTATAAAPSGSPWGTETGPGATNAAASGTKATSDLALYTTVIDGTNGTMSFYLNGRPVGDATYAIPEGGLTNYGDLVAYIGKSAYSDPNSKIDVDDYAVYGAALSADAVADLYGAEALEKAVSSIASSVPTSADADFTLPTSAAGATITWKSDNAAIAVDNATGKAAVVRPAASAGDAKVTLTATFTLGDDTRTVTYVVTVPKQLSDADKAQKDAAAIAIESSDDVRSNISLPVTGENGSKIAWTVVAGGDSAAIGDVTDGRYVTVNVKRPAAGAKAVSVTLRASVTNGSATETKDFTVEIQPMPASEEKDEAYVWAFFTGEGAGAEKISLAASKGNDALDWNTLNDGTPLFTSEYGEKGLRDPFIIRSKDGDRFYMLATDLKIDGRAGGFDSGQRNGSKYIEVWKSDDLVNWSKQSHVKVSSDYAGNTWAPEAYYDTAIGKYVVYWASNMYDTTDNSLSVRTHVTYNQMIYVTTDDFVSFSDPQVWVNVNQGKGKGMIDATIAEENGVYYRFYKDESQMKIREEKSTNLLAAIGTATTPGTLPKQTGLAASAQWTLVRDQIGNGQNNQYGGTFSGGEGPSVFPANDGDVNGNKWYLFIDQPGYHGGPNHYIGFKVNDLATGEVTSVKYKSLPTNSDGGKPRHGTVVPVTRAQYQKVLEAYAKNVAVKSVDAMAVSTKVGEDPTGSLPAKAHLTHVDGSEADVDVVWEKIPADDYAKTGTFTVRGVAQDDSRMPVEATVTVTGTSIADADVTLEKTEYTADGSEKKPAVTVKLGDKTLVAGADYTVAYANNVKPGSDATVTVTGVGLYEGTKAVTFTIREAAGQTVDKAGLRKAYDKVKDYRAADYKSGWDAFAKARDAAAGVLADKAASQDDVDNALAALNTAAAGLVRADGAKPAPGQNGSGSDAGSAGSNGSGSDGSTGSHGSQAGGGQLSKTGAAVGGVALAVALLATAGAAAALRRRRA
;
A
#
# COMPACT_ATOMS: atom_id res chain seq x y z
N MET A 1 -39.78 68.70 34.02
CA MET A 1 -41.03 68.80 34.79
C MET A 1 -41.32 67.42 35.37
N GLY A 2 -41.37 67.11 36.65
CA GLY A 2 -41.04 67.84 37.88
C GLY A 2 -40.91 66.86 39.07
N ILE A 3 -39.97 67.18 39.97
CA ILE A 3 -39.96 67.03 41.46
C ILE A 3 -40.12 65.60 42.04
N TRP A 4 -39.17 64.98 42.75
CA TRP A 4 -38.49 65.28 44.05
C TRP A 4 -37.08 64.60 44.04
N LYS A 5 -35.87 65.18 44.29
CA LYS A 5 -35.22 65.85 45.47
C LYS A 5 -35.35 65.05 46.78
N LYS A 6 -34.34 64.68 47.59
CA LYS A 6 -32.92 65.03 47.89
C LYS A 6 -32.36 63.87 48.77
N ALA A 7 -31.12 63.37 48.66
CA ALA A 7 -29.80 63.88 49.12
C ALA A 7 -29.50 63.78 50.65
N ILE A 8 -28.22 63.42 50.95
CA ILE A 8 -27.44 63.56 52.22
C ILE A 8 -27.67 62.40 53.22
N GLY A 9 -26.69 61.79 53.91
CA GLY A 9 -25.26 62.03 54.09
C GLY A 9 -24.88 61.81 55.57
N LEU A 10 -23.77 61.11 55.80
CA LEU A 10 -22.83 61.19 56.93
C LEU A 10 -23.20 60.71 58.36
N THR A 11 -22.17 60.12 58.98
CA THR A 11 -21.67 60.24 60.37
C THR A 11 -21.89 59.10 61.38
N VAL A 12 -20.71 58.61 61.80
CA VAL A 12 -20.32 57.96 63.06
C VAL A 12 -21.02 58.52 64.30
N GLY A 13 -21.46 57.61 65.17
CA GLY A 13 -21.86 57.90 66.55
C GLY A 13 -21.75 56.63 67.40
N ALA A 14 -20.75 56.59 68.29
CA ALA A 14 -20.61 55.60 69.34
C ALA A 14 -21.39 56.02 70.59
N ALA A 15 -22.14 55.10 71.21
CA ALA A 15 -22.38 55.09 72.67
C ALA A 15 -23.04 53.76 73.12
N THR A 16 -22.37 53.15 74.09
CA THR A 16 -22.65 51.96 74.92
C THR A 16 -23.82 52.11 75.91
N LEU A 17 -24.59 51.03 76.19
CA LEU A 17 -24.49 50.23 77.44
C LEU A 17 -25.56 49.09 77.54
N ALA A 18 -25.04 47.86 77.66
CA ALA A 18 -25.39 46.71 78.50
C ALA A 18 -26.85 46.33 78.87
N ALA A 19 -27.23 45.10 78.47
CA ALA A 19 -27.91 44.12 79.34
C ALA A 19 -27.73 42.67 78.83
N GLY A 20 -26.89 41.89 79.52
CA GLY A 20 -26.96 40.44 79.72
C GLY A 20 -27.14 39.49 78.52
N MET A 21 -26.05 39.15 77.82
CA MET A 21 -25.94 37.86 77.13
C MET A 21 -25.02 36.94 77.93
N LEU A 22 -25.59 35.87 78.48
CA LEU A 22 -24.85 34.66 78.82
C LEU A 22 -24.37 34.05 77.49
N VAL A 23 -23.10 34.27 77.16
CA VAL A 23 -22.41 33.52 76.11
C VAL A 23 -22.08 32.15 76.71
N PRO A 24 -22.61 31.02 76.20
CA PRO A 24 -21.96 29.76 76.46
C PRO A 24 -20.58 29.85 75.78
N MET A 25 -19.51 29.78 76.56
CA MET A 25 -18.20 29.44 76.02
C MET A 25 -18.33 28.07 75.35
N THR A 26 -18.50 28.03 74.04
CA THR A 26 -18.20 26.83 73.27
C THR A 26 -16.69 26.70 73.27
N ALA A 27 -16.22 25.62 73.88
CA ALA A 27 -14.83 25.21 73.85
C ALA A 27 -14.30 25.28 72.41
N SER A 28 -13.10 25.84 72.24
CA SER A 28 -12.30 25.64 71.02
C SER A 28 -12.28 24.15 70.73
N ALA A 29 -12.82 23.73 69.59
CA ALA A 29 -12.58 22.41 69.06
C ALA A 29 -11.06 22.23 68.96
N ALA A 30 -10.53 21.18 69.56
CA ALA A 30 -9.13 20.82 69.39
C ALA A 30 -8.95 20.43 67.92
N GLU A 31 -8.05 21.11 67.19
CA GLU A 31 -7.60 20.67 65.87
C GLU A 31 -7.06 19.24 65.98
N THR A 32 -7.80 18.26 65.47
CA THR A 32 -7.32 16.88 65.40
C THR A 32 -6.47 16.70 64.16
N ASN A 33 -5.16 16.90 64.29
CA ASN A 33 -4.21 16.68 63.21
C ASN A 33 -4.13 15.19 62.81
N PRO A 34 -4.02 14.87 61.51
CA PRO A 34 -3.87 13.48 61.05
C PRO A 34 -2.55 12.86 61.55
N LEU A 35 -2.56 11.55 61.78
CA LEU A 35 -1.35 10.76 62.00
C LEU A 35 -0.59 10.59 60.68
N ILE A 36 -1.33 10.23 59.63
CA ILE A 36 -0.82 10.04 58.28
C ILE A 36 -1.57 10.99 57.35
N HIS A 37 -0.86 11.74 56.51
CA HIS A 37 -1.44 12.66 55.54
C HIS A 37 -0.58 12.74 54.29
N TYR A 38 -1.19 12.50 53.13
CA TYR A 38 -0.58 12.60 51.81
C TYR A 38 -1.46 13.49 50.93
N SER A 39 -1.02 14.74 50.71
CA SER A 39 -1.72 15.77 49.93
C SER A 39 -1.37 15.77 48.43
N PHE A 40 -0.27 15.11 48.05
CA PHE A 40 0.26 15.09 46.67
C PHE A 40 0.53 16.48 46.03
N ASP A 41 0.44 17.56 46.79
CA ASP A 41 0.76 18.93 46.37
C ASP A 41 2.25 19.14 46.09
N LYS A 42 3.10 18.26 46.65
CA LYS A 42 4.54 18.26 46.44
C LYS A 42 4.94 17.17 45.45
N ALA A 43 5.92 17.49 44.61
CA ALA A 43 6.53 16.50 43.73
C ALA A 43 7.11 15.32 44.53
N LEU A 44 6.96 14.11 43.98
CA LEU A 44 7.48 12.90 44.59
C LEU A 44 9.02 12.92 44.65
N THR A 45 9.58 12.44 45.76
CA THR A 45 11.03 12.20 45.86
C THR A 45 11.32 10.75 45.50
N GLY A 46 11.57 10.48 44.22
CA GLY A 46 11.73 9.13 43.70
C GLY A 46 10.44 8.31 43.80
N LYS A 47 10.43 7.26 44.62
CA LYS A 47 9.23 6.43 44.90
C LYS A 47 8.63 6.70 46.28
N THR A 48 9.10 7.72 46.98
CA THR A 48 8.66 8.07 48.32
C THR A 48 7.65 9.21 48.28
N ILE A 49 6.55 9.04 49.01
CA ILE A 49 5.52 10.04 49.28
C ILE A 49 5.68 10.45 50.74
N ALA A 50 6.06 11.71 50.97
CA ALA A 50 6.33 12.20 52.33
C ALA A 50 5.05 12.27 53.15
N ASN A 51 5.10 11.83 54.41
CA ASN A 51 4.02 12.04 55.35
C ASN A 51 4.01 13.50 55.82
N GLU A 52 2.86 14.16 55.69
CA GLU A 52 2.61 15.51 56.21
C GLU A 52 1.90 15.48 57.57
N GLY A 53 1.50 14.29 58.02
CA GLY A 53 0.88 14.05 59.32
C GLY A 53 1.88 14.01 60.48
N SER A 54 1.35 13.86 61.69
CA SER A 54 2.13 13.91 62.94
C SER A 54 3.01 12.68 63.22
N ALA A 55 2.77 11.55 62.56
CA ALA A 55 3.51 10.31 62.81
C ALA A 55 4.86 10.28 62.05
N THR A 56 5.95 10.09 62.79
CA THR A 56 7.27 9.89 62.19
C THR A 56 7.38 8.52 61.53
N GLY A 57 8.26 8.38 60.52
CA GLY A 57 8.50 7.11 59.83
C GLY A 57 7.30 6.56 59.05
N SER A 58 6.36 7.43 58.67
CA SER A 58 5.12 7.06 57.98
C SER A 58 5.09 7.49 56.50
N ASP A 59 6.25 7.69 55.88
CA ASP A 59 6.35 7.98 54.45
C ASP A 59 5.86 6.78 53.62
N ALA A 60 4.95 7.04 52.67
CA ALA A 60 4.40 6.01 51.79
C ALA A 60 5.35 5.67 50.64
N THR A 61 5.18 4.47 50.09
CA THR A 61 5.98 3.96 48.97
C THR A 61 5.11 3.70 47.74
N LEU A 62 5.41 4.34 46.62
CA LEU A 62 4.78 4.12 45.34
C LEU A 62 5.40 2.91 44.62
N SER A 63 4.57 1.99 44.15
CA SER A 63 4.92 0.94 43.20
C SER A 63 4.48 1.33 41.79
N GLY A 64 5.36 1.13 40.80
CA GLY A 64 5.15 1.57 39.42
C GLY A 64 5.43 3.06 39.20
N ASP A 65 5.17 3.55 37.99
CA ASP A 65 5.29 4.97 37.61
C ASP A 65 3.90 5.61 37.54
N ALA A 66 3.68 6.68 38.31
CA ALA A 66 2.43 7.45 38.34
C ALA A 66 2.71 8.91 38.01
N THR A 67 1.72 9.59 37.43
CA THR A 67 1.78 11.04 37.19
C THR A 67 1.15 11.78 38.36
N VAL A 68 1.84 12.80 38.86
CA VAL A 68 1.28 13.78 39.79
C VAL A 68 1.08 15.08 39.03
N ALA A 69 -0.15 15.59 38.99
CA ALA A 69 -0.52 16.85 38.36
C ALA A 69 -1.66 17.48 39.16
N ASP A 70 -1.65 18.81 39.30
CA ASP A 70 -2.70 19.57 39.96
C ASP A 70 -3.07 19.06 41.37
N GLY A 71 -2.08 18.62 42.15
CA GLY A 71 -2.29 18.08 43.51
C GLY A 71 -2.83 16.64 43.54
N GLN A 72 -2.88 15.94 42.40
CA GLN A 72 -3.46 14.60 42.30
C GLN A 72 -2.46 13.57 41.78
N ILE A 73 -2.40 12.41 42.43
CA ILE A 73 -1.69 11.24 41.89
C ILE A 73 -2.65 10.34 41.12
N ARG A 74 -2.33 10.07 39.85
CA ARG A 74 -3.12 9.20 38.97
C ARG A 74 -2.63 7.76 38.98
N LEU A 75 -3.49 6.85 39.42
CA LEU A 75 -3.26 5.40 39.39
C LEU A 75 -4.09 4.78 38.27
N THR A 76 -3.44 4.09 37.32
CA THR A 76 -4.07 3.52 36.11
C THR A 76 -4.33 2.01 36.21
N GLY A 77 -4.18 1.42 37.40
CA GLY A 77 -4.32 -0.01 37.67
C GLY A 77 -3.01 -0.80 37.63
N SER A 78 -1.90 -0.18 37.24
CA SER A 78 -0.55 -0.77 37.32
C SER A 78 0.26 -0.28 38.52
N GLN A 79 -0.23 0.74 39.22
CA GLN A 79 0.43 1.38 40.36
C GLN A 79 -0.35 1.15 41.64
N THR A 80 0.37 1.12 42.76
CA THR A 80 -0.21 0.98 44.10
C THR A 80 0.65 1.73 45.11
N ILE A 81 0.08 2.24 46.19
CA ILE A 81 0.83 2.92 47.24
C ILE A 81 0.78 2.07 48.51
N GLY A 82 1.94 1.73 49.07
CA GLY A 82 2.07 1.10 50.38
C GLY A 82 2.14 2.14 51.48
N VAL A 83 1.27 2.01 52.48
CA VAL A 83 1.18 2.93 53.63
C VAL A 83 1.76 2.23 54.87
N PRO A 84 2.76 2.81 55.57
CA PRO A 84 3.29 2.24 56.80
C PRO A 84 2.25 2.15 57.90
N THR A 85 2.18 1.02 58.61
CA THR A 85 1.13 0.74 59.61
C THR A 85 1.60 0.89 61.05
N THR A 86 2.87 1.25 61.29
CA THR A 86 3.44 1.40 62.64
C THR A 86 2.62 2.35 63.52
N ALA A 87 2.16 3.47 62.94
CA ALA A 87 1.35 4.47 63.65
C ALA A 87 -0.09 3.99 63.98
N LEU A 88 -0.55 2.91 63.34
CA LEU A 88 -1.92 2.40 63.44
C LEU A 88 -2.04 1.18 64.38
N LYS A 89 -0.92 0.54 64.72
CA LYS A 89 -0.88 -0.76 65.40
C LYS A 89 -1.72 -0.82 66.69
N ASP A 90 -1.66 0.25 67.50
CA ASP A 90 -2.31 0.31 68.81
C ASP A 90 -3.55 1.24 68.82
N GLN A 91 -3.96 1.73 67.65
CA GLN A 91 -5.10 2.64 67.51
C GLN A 91 -6.40 1.84 67.44
N LYS A 92 -7.20 1.94 68.51
CA LYS A 92 -8.56 1.39 68.52
C LYS A 92 -9.50 2.24 67.68
N ASP A 93 -9.37 3.55 67.79
CA ASP A 93 -10.20 4.52 67.10
C ASP A 93 -9.43 5.12 65.93
N VAL A 94 -9.98 5.00 64.73
CA VAL A 94 -9.32 5.43 63.49
C VAL A 94 -10.34 6.04 62.54
N THR A 95 -10.01 7.19 61.97
CA THR A 95 -10.76 7.75 60.83
C THR A 95 -9.88 7.75 59.60
N VAL A 96 -10.35 7.16 58.50
CA VAL A 96 -9.67 7.17 57.19
C VAL A 96 -10.46 8.07 56.25
N SER A 97 -9.83 9.11 55.73
CA SER A 97 -10.42 10.06 54.79
C SER A 97 -9.62 10.08 53.49
N ILE A 98 -10.30 10.05 52.36
CA ILE A 98 -9.65 10.09 51.03
C ILE A 98 -10.47 10.91 50.04
N TRP A 99 -9.85 11.94 49.46
CA TRP A 99 -10.37 12.61 48.27
C TRP A 99 -9.93 11.84 47.04
N LEU A 100 -10.89 11.26 46.32
CA LEU A 100 -10.60 10.50 45.10
C LEU A 100 -11.64 10.69 44.02
N LYS A 101 -11.19 10.49 42.78
CA LYS A 101 -12.03 10.33 41.58
C LYS A 101 -11.98 8.88 41.11
N ASN A 102 -13.15 8.25 40.95
CA ASN A 102 -13.24 6.88 40.46
C ASN A 102 -13.15 6.82 38.92
N ASN A 103 -12.02 6.36 38.40
CA ASN A 103 -11.79 6.15 36.96
C ASN A 103 -11.91 4.68 36.54
N TYR A 104 -12.25 3.78 37.47
CA TYR A 104 -12.44 2.36 37.18
C TYR A 104 -13.89 2.06 36.75
N GLY A 105 -14.86 2.78 37.30
CA GLY A 105 -16.28 2.46 37.20
C GLY A 105 -16.72 1.52 38.32
N ASN A 106 -17.71 0.69 38.06
CA ASN A 106 -18.27 -0.24 39.06
C ASN A 106 -17.41 -1.50 39.16
N GLY A 107 -16.99 -1.91 40.37
CA GLY A 107 -16.22 -3.13 40.52
C GLY A 107 -15.76 -3.46 41.94
N ASN A 108 -15.13 -4.61 42.12
CA ASN A 108 -14.43 -4.93 43.37
C ASN A 108 -12.97 -4.49 43.25
N THR A 109 -12.74 -3.17 43.34
CA THR A 109 -11.39 -2.59 43.28
C THR A 109 -11.19 -1.63 44.45
N ALA A 110 -10.22 -1.92 45.29
CA ALA A 110 -9.98 -1.20 46.53
C ALA A 110 -9.28 0.15 46.30
N ALA A 111 -9.88 1.22 46.78
CA ALA A 111 -9.22 2.51 46.90
C ALA A 111 -8.35 2.58 48.15
N ALA A 112 -8.81 2.04 49.28
CA ALA A 112 -8.03 1.93 50.50
C ALA A 112 -8.26 0.58 51.18
N TYR A 113 -7.21 0.02 51.76
CA TYR A 113 -7.23 -1.23 52.52
C TYR A 113 -6.37 -1.09 53.77
N ILE A 114 -6.88 -1.51 54.92
CA ILE A 114 -6.10 -1.66 56.17
C ILE A 114 -6.53 -2.96 56.84
N GLY A 115 -5.63 -3.91 56.99
CA GLY A 115 -5.99 -5.20 57.57
C GLY A 115 -4.83 -6.17 57.56
N ALA A 116 -5.12 -7.44 57.80
CA ALA A 116 -4.08 -8.44 57.80
C ALA A 116 -3.48 -8.65 56.41
N ALA A 117 -2.20 -9.04 56.38
CA ALA A 117 -1.55 -9.52 55.17
C ALA A 117 -2.19 -10.84 54.68
N LYS A 118 -2.14 -11.08 53.37
CA LYS A 118 -2.64 -12.30 52.75
C LYS A 118 -1.80 -13.52 53.16
N THR A 119 -2.44 -14.56 53.70
CA THR A 119 -1.84 -15.87 54.02
C THR A 119 -2.62 -16.98 53.32
N GLY A 120 -2.26 -17.27 52.06
CA GLY A 120 -3.01 -18.21 51.20
C GLY A 120 -3.77 -17.49 50.09
N ASN A 121 -5.03 -17.87 49.80
CA ASN A 121 -5.83 -17.23 48.74
C ASN A 121 -6.44 -15.89 49.16
N TYR A 122 -6.71 -15.70 50.45
CA TYR A 122 -7.37 -14.54 51.06
C TYR A 122 -6.69 -14.16 52.39
N PRO A 123 -6.86 -12.93 52.92
CA PRO A 123 -6.43 -12.60 54.28
C PRO A 123 -7.33 -13.33 55.30
N ASN A 124 -6.84 -14.36 55.99
CA ASN A 124 -7.68 -15.15 56.93
C ASN A 124 -8.11 -14.36 58.19
N ASN A 125 -7.38 -13.28 58.50
CA ASN A 125 -7.70 -12.34 59.57
C ASN A 125 -8.39 -11.10 58.96
N GLY A 126 -9.19 -10.39 59.73
CA GLY A 126 -10.07 -9.34 59.23
C GLY A 126 -9.39 -8.11 58.60
N TYR A 127 -10.22 -7.24 58.04
CA TYR A 127 -9.81 -6.02 57.36
C TYR A 127 -10.86 -4.92 57.41
N PHE A 128 -10.39 -3.69 57.16
CA PHE A 128 -11.13 -2.56 56.63
C PHE A 128 -10.85 -2.45 55.12
N LEU A 129 -11.91 -2.20 54.33
CA LEU A 129 -11.84 -2.06 52.89
C LEU A 129 -12.77 -0.95 52.40
N LEU A 130 -12.24 -0.06 51.57
CA LEU A 130 -12.98 0.95 50.81
C LEU A 130 -12.88 0.66 49.31
N ASN A 131 -14.03 0.42 48.67
CA ASN A 131 -14.17 0.42 47.22
C ASN A 131 -14.98 1.66 46.81
N PRO A 132 -14.52 2.48 45.85
CA PRO A 132 -15.28 3.66 45.40
C PRO A 132 -16.70 3.32 44.96
N ALA A 133 -16.84 2.23 44.20
CA ALA A 133 -18.13 1.70 43.74
C ALA A 133 -18.07 0.18 43.69
N ASN A 134 -18.99 -0.51 44.36
CA ASN A 134 -19.16 -1.96 44.22
C ASN A 134 -19.69 -2.33 42.82
N PRO A 135 -19.78 -3.63 42.44
CA PRO A 135 -20.25 -4.05 41.12
C PRO A 135 -21.65 -3.54 40.74
N SER A 136 -22.48 -3.21 41.74
CA SER A 136 -23.83 -2.65 41.58
C SER A 136 -23.85 -1.12 41.53
N GLY A 137 -22.68 -0.46 41.61
CA GLY A 137 -22.50 0.99 41.53
C GLY A 137 -22.78 1.75 42.83
N TYR A 138 -22.86 1.07 43.96
CA TYR A 138 -23.00 1.71 45.27
C TYR A 138 -21.65 1.91 45.93
N VAL A 139 -21.45 3.00 46.66
CA VAL A 139 -20.25 3.17 47.48
C VAL A 139 -20.13 2.02 48.48
N LYS A 140 -18.91 1.52 48.70
CA LYS A 140 -18.67 0.40 49.61
C LYS A 140 -17.53 0.71 50.57
N SER A 141 -17.83 0.73 51.86
CA SER A 141 -16.84 0.82 52.93
C SER A 141 -17.22 -0.17 54.02
N VAL A 142 -16.33 -1.11 54.34
CA VAL A 142 -16.67 -2.24 55.19
C VAL A 142 -15.54 -2.62 56.13
N MET A 143 -15.92 -3.16 57.28
CA MET A 143 -15.05 -3.94 58.15
C MET A 143 -15.57 -5.37 58.29
N THR A 144 -14.69 -6.33 58.50
CA THR A 144 -15.09 -7.72 58.73
C THR A 144 -15.23 -8.03 60.22
N THR A 145 -16.13 -8.93 60.60
CA THR A 145 -16.20 -9.41 62.00
C THR A 145 -15.16 -10.49 62.33
N ALA A 146 -14.44 -11.03 61.34
CA ALA A 146 -13.32 -11.94 61.54
C ALA A 146 -12.12 -11.25 62.24
N THR A 147 -11.48 -11.91 63.20
CA THR A 147 -10.34 -11.35 63.97
C THR A 147 -9.15 -12.31 63.97
N ALA A 148 -7.97 -11.87 64.41
CA ALA A 148 -6.82 -12.76 64.59
C ALA A 148 -7.07 -13.85 65.64
N ALA A 149 -7.94 -13.58 66.62
CA ALA A 149 -8.36 -14.56 67.63
C ALA A 149 -9.47 -15.50 67.13
N ALA A 150 -10.23 -15.10 66.10
CA ALA A 150 -11.31 -15.87 65.49
C ALA A 150 -11.27 -15.70 63.95
N PRO A 151 -10.31 -16.35 63.26
CA PRO A 151 -10.13 -16.19 61.81
C PRO A 151 -11.26 -16.84 61.02
N SER A 152 -11.45 -16.40 59.78
CA SER A 152 -12.45 -16.93 58.85
C SER A 152 -11.80 -17.27 57.50
N GLY A 153 -12.15 -18.43 56.93
CA GLY A 153 -11.74 -18.78 55.56
C GLY A 153 -12.51 -18.04 54.46
N SER A 154 -13.51 -17.23 54.81
CA SER A 154 -14.30 -16.41 53.90
C SER A 154 -14.67 -15.07 54.56
N PRO A 155 -13.67 -14.23 54.87
CA PRO A 155 -13.87 -12.99 55.64
C PRO A 155 -14.77 -11.98 54.92
N TRP A 156 -14.79 -11.98 53.58
CA TRP A 156 -15.72 -11.18 52.76
C TRP A 156 -17.19 -11.47 53.06
N GLY A 157 -17.52 -12.69 53.53
CA GLY A 157 -18.87 -13.05 53.93
C GLY A 157 -19.31 -12.43 55.27
N THR A 158 -18.35 -11.85 56.00
CA THR A 158 -18.53 -11.25 57.34
C THR A 158 -18.45 -9.73 57.34
N GLU A 159 -18.42 -9.12 56.15
CA GLU A 159 -18.39 -7.67 55.97
C GLU A 159 -19.61 -7.00 56.62
N THR A 160 -19.34 -5.94 57.37
CA THR A 160 -20.29 -5.04 57.99
C THR A 160 -19.95 -3.62 57.53
N GLY A 161 -20.97 -2.87 57.11
CA GLY A 161 -20.83 -1.54 56.53
C GLY A 161 -21.63 -1.40 55.23
N PRO A 162 -21.77 -0.17 54.70
CA PRO A 162 -22.53 0.08 53.49
C PRO A 162 -21.86 -0.56 52.27
N GLY A 163 -22.69 -1.08 51.37
CA GLY A 163 -22.24 -1.72 50.12
C GLY A 163 -21.56 -3.08 50.31
N ALA A 164 -21.64 -3.67 51.50
CA ALA A 164 -21.11 -5.00 51.81
C ALA A 164 -21.60 -6.07 50.83
N THR A 165 -20.76 -7.08 50.59
CA THR A 165 -20.94 -8.11 49.56
C THR A 165 -22.26 -8.86 49.69
N ASN A 166 -22.80 -8.98 50.91
CA ASN A 166 -24.04 -9.69 51.22
C ASN A 166 -25.23 -8.78 51.60
N ALA A 167 -25.11 -7.45 51.46
CA ALA A 167 -26.17 -6.50 51.79
C ALA A 167 -27.16 -6.28 50.63
N ALA A 168 -28.37 -5.78 50.93
CA ALA A 168 -29.41 -5.48 49.94
C ALA A 168 -28.96 -4.44 48.90
N ALA A 169 -29.49 -4.52 47.67
CA ALA A 169 -29.14 -3.69 46.52
C ALA A 169 -29.66 -2.23 46.57
N SER A 170 -29.64 -1.60 47.75
CA SER A 170 -30.11 -0.23 48.02
C SER A 170 -29.06 0.56 48.81
N GLY A 171 -28.85 1.83 48.49
CA GLY A 171 -27.87 2.69 49.16
C GLY A 171 -27.45 3.89 48.33
N THR A 172 -26.43 4.62 48.77
CA THR A 172 -25.87 5.77 48.04
C THR A 172 -25.07 5.30 46.83
N LYS A 173 -25.36 5.82 45.64
CA LYS A 173 -24.58 5.55 44.44
C LYS A 173 -23.23 6.26 44.50
N ALA A 174 -22.20 5.61 43.96
CA ALA A 174 -20.90 6.24 43.78
C ALA A 174 -20.98 7.36 42.75
N THR A 175 -20.09 8.35 42.88
CA THR A 175 -19.93 9.42 41.90
C THR A 175 -18.66 9.20 41.06
N SER A 176 -18.71 9.65 39.81
CA SER A 176 -17.54 9.75 38.93
C SER A 176 -16.75 11.04 39.15
N ASP A 177 -17.29 11.99 39.93
CA ASP A 177 -16.61 13.22 40.29
C ASP A 177 -15.60 12.98 41.43
N LEU A 178 -14.68 13.92 41.61
CA LEU A 178 -13.84 13.98 42.81
C LEU A 178 -14.76 14.08 44.04
N ALA A 179 -14.56 13.22 45.03
CA ALA A 179 -15.39 13.17 46.24
C ALA A 179 -14.57 12.74 47.46
N LEU A 180 -15.01 13.17 48.64
CA LEU A 180 -14.42 12.79 49.92
C LEU A 180 -15.11 11.55 50.47
N TYR A 181 -14.36 10.48 50.64
CA TYR A 181 -14.80 9.23 51.26
C TYR A 181 -14.18 9.16 52.65
N THR A 182 -15.01 9.13 53.70
CA THR A 182 -14.52 9.11 55.08
C THR A 182 -15.15 7.95 55.85
N THR A 183 -14.32 7.05 56.38
CA THR A 183 -14.75 5.97 57.28
C THR A 183 -14.26 6.24 58.68
N VAL A 184 -15.19 6.32 59.63
CA VAL A 184 -14.93 6.46 61.06
C VAL A 184 -15.05 5.08 61.70
N ILE A 185 -13.97 4.60 62.32
CA ILE A 185 -13.89 3.35 63.06
C ILE A 185 -13.76 3.73 64.54
N ASP A 186 -14.84 3.53 65.30
CA ASP A 186 -14.87 3.68 66.76
C ASP A 186 -14.71 2.29 67.38
N GLY A 187 -13.45 1.84 67.44
CA GLY A 187 -13.12 0.54 68.00
C GLY A 187 -13.35 0.50 69.51
N THR A 188 -13.30 1.64 70.21
CA THR A 188 -13.62 1.73 71.63
C THR A 188 -15.06 1.33 71.92
N ASN A 189 -16.01 1.78 71.09
CA ASN A 189 -17.44 1.45 71.24
C ASN A 189 -17.91 0.31 70.33
N GLY A 190 -17.03 -0.25 69.50
CA GLY A 190 -17.36 -1.35 68.58
C GLY A 190 -18.33 -0.91 67.46
N THR A 191 -18.14 0.29 66.91
CA THR A 191 -18.97 0.80 65.80
C THR A 191 -18.16 1.38 64.66
N MET A 192 -18.73 1.42 63.46
CA MET A 192 -18.19 2.17 62.32
C MET A 192 -19.26 3.01 61.65
N SER A 193 -18.86 4.11 61.05
CA SER A 193 -19.72 4.99 60.24
C SER A 193 -19.00 5.33 58.95
N PHE A 194 -19.74 5.53 57.87
CA PHE A 194 -19.17 5.90 56.57
C PHE A 194 -19.88 7.13 56.01
N TYR A 195 -19.09 8.04 55.44
CA TYR A 195 -19.53 9.33 54.93
C TYR A 195 -19.03 9.52 53.51
N LEU A 196 -19.89 10.09 52.68
CA LEU A 196 -19.55 10.59 51.34
C LEU A 196 -19.83 12.09 51.32
N ASN A 197 -18.81 12.89 51.00
CA ASN A 197 -18.88 14.35 51.00
C ASN A 197 -19.45 14.92 52.31
N GLY A 198 -18.91 14.43 53.43
CA GLY A 198 -19.32 14.86 54.77
C GLY A 198 -20.70 14.34 55.24
N ARG A 199 -21.44 13.61 54.40
CA ARG A 199 -22.79 13.11 54.73
C ARG A 199 -22.80 11.61 55.03
N PRO A 200 -23.51 11.15 56.07
CA PRO A 200 -23.57 9.73 56.41
C PRO A 200 -24.20 8.90 55.28
N VAL A 201 -23.68 7.70 55.08
CA VAL A 201 -24.10 6.75 54.05
C VAL A 201 -24.62 5.47 54.69
N GLY A 202 -25.85 5.08 54.34
CA GLY A 202 -26.49 3.90 54.90
C GLY A 202 -26.98 4.15 56.34
N ASP A 203 -26.86 3.13 57.19
CA ASP A 203 -27.16 3.29 58.62
C ASP A 203 -26.12 4.22 59.25
N ALA A 204 -26.56 5.06 60.20
CA ALA A 204 -25.68 6.03 60.84
C ALA A 204 -24.51 5.37 61.58
N THR A 205 -24.68 4.13 62.06
CA THR A 205 -23.65 3.36 62.77
C THR A 205 -23.83 1.87 62.48
N TYR A 206 -22.74 1.17 62.18
CA TYR A 206 -22.67 -0.26 61.95
C TYR A 206 -21.88 -0.93 63.08
N ALA A 207 -22.34 -2.08 63.59
CA ALA A 207 -21.64 -2.81 64.64
C ALA A 207 -20.38 -3.52 64.09
N ILE A 208 -19.24 -3.34 64.75
CA ILE A 208 -17.98 -4.03 64.45
C ILE A 208 -17.40 -4.64 65.75
N PRO A 209 -16.41 -5.54 65.68
CA PRO A 209 -15.75 -6.02 66.89
C PRO A 209 -15.10 -4.87 67.69
N GLU A 210 -15.33 -4.86 69.02
CA GLU A 210 -14.63 -3.96 69.95
C GLU A 210 -13.12 -4.14 69.82
N GLY A 211 -12.36 -3.04 69.82
CA GLY A 211 -10.94 -2.97 69.50
C GLY A 211 -10.65 -2.55 68.05
N GLY A 212 -11.63 -2.57 67.14
CA GLY A 212 -11.45 -2.08 65.76
C GLY A 212 -10.30 -2.78 65.05
N LEU A 213 -9.34 -1.99 64.50
CA LEU A 213 -8.19 -2.51 63.75
C LEU A 213 -7.22 -3.35 64.61
N THR A 214 -7.17 -3.16 65.94
CA THR A 214 -6.27 -3.92 66.82
C THR A 214 -6.60 -5.41 66.84
N ASN A 215 -7.79 -5.78 66.37
CA ASN A 215 -8.24 -7.16 66.26
C ASN A 215 -7.55 -7.96 65.13
N TYR A 216 -6.86 -7.30 64.19
CA TYR A 216 -6.40 -7.94 62.96
C TYR A 216 -4.93 -8.39 62.98
N GLY A 217 -4.21 -8.15 64.09
CA GLY A 217 -2.81 -8.52 64.24
C GLY A 217 -1.87 -7.58 63.48
N ASP A 218 -0.83 -8.13 62.85
CA ASP A 218 0.11 -7.34 62.05
C ASP A 218 -0.58 -6.78 60.79
N LEU A 219 -0.66 -5.45 60.72
CA LEU A 219 -1.39 -4.73 59.68
C LEU A 219 -0.53 -4.46 58.44
N VAL A 220 -1.14 -4.57 57.27
CA VAL A 220 -0.69 -3.93 56.02
C VAL A 220 -1.73 -2.91 55.58
N ALA A 221 -1.27 -1.83 54.94
CA ALA A 221 -2.15 -0.80 54.40
C ALA A 221 -1.75 -0.37 52.99
N TYR A 222 -2.76 -0.14 52.15
CA TYR A 222 -2.56 0.21 50.74
C TYR A 222 -3.57 1.26 50.26
N ILE A 223 -3.13 2.07 49.30
CA ILE A 223 -4.01 2.88 48.43
C ILE A 223 -3.93 2.29 47.01
N GLY A 224 -5.09 2.12 46.38
CA GLY A 224 -5.22 1.62 45.00
C GLY A 224 -5.18 0.10 44.83
N LYS A 225 -5.08 -0.68 45.91
CA LYS A 225 -5.19 -2.15 45.89
C LYS A 225 -5.71 -2.72 47.21
N SER A 226 -6.13 -3.98 47.17
CA SER A 226 -6.46 -4.77 48.35
C SER A 226 -5.37 -5.82 48.64
N ALA A 227 -5.56 -6.64 49.67
CA ALA A 227 -4.76 -7.85 49.87
C ALA A 227 -5.21 -9.05 49.00
N TYR A 228 -6.36 -8.95 48.33
CA TYR A 228 -6.85 -9.97 47.38
C TYR A 228 -6.06 -9.93 46.07
N SER A 229 -6.28 -10.94 45.23
CA SER A 229 -5.76 -10.97 43.85
C SER A 229 -6.74 -10.33 42.86
N ASP A 230 -7.43 -9.28 43.29
CA ASP A 230 -8.33 -8.48 42.46
C ASP A 230 -7.55 -7.48 41.59
N PRO A 231 -8.15 -6.96 40.49
CA PRO A 231 -7.55 -5.87 39.74
C PRO A 231 -7.31 -4.65 40.64
N ASN A 232 -6.16 -3.99 40.49
CA ASN A 232 -5.90 -2.72 41.17
C ASN A 232 -6.88 -1.65 40.65
N SER A 233 -7.14 -0.66 41.50
CA SER A 233 -8.03 0.45 41.17
C SER A 233 -7.46 1.40 40.14
N LYS A 234 -8.35 2.01 39.36
CA LYS A 234 -8.07 3.19 38.54
C LYS A 234 -8.66 4.41 39.23
N ILE A 235 -7.83 5.21 39.89
CA ILE A 235 -8.27 6.35 40.70
C ILE A 235 -7.31 7.51 40.55
N ASP A 236 -7.83 8.74 40.59
CA ASP A 236 -7.03 9.92 40.90
C ASP A 236 -7.22 10.19 42.39
N VAL A 237 -6.12 10.27 43.15
CA VAL A 237 -6.15 10.56 44.59
C VAL A 237 -5.58 11.95 44.80
N ASP A 238 -6.35 12.81 45.45
CA ASP A 238 -6.02 14.21 45.72
C ASP A 238 -5.53 14.37 47.16
N ASP A 239 -6.17 13.68 48.11
CA ASP A 239 -5.76 13.72 49.51
C ASP A 239 -6.05 12.37 50.18
N TYR A 240 -5.14 11.91 51.04
CA TYR A 240 -5.35 10.75 51.90
C TYR A 240 -4.89 11.06 53.32
N ALA A 241 -5.82 11.02 54.28
CA ALA A 241 -5.57 11.29 55.68
C ALA A 241 -6.07 10.16 56.59
N VAL A 242 -5.28 9.82 57.62
CA VAL A 242 -5.65 8.88 58.67
C VAL A 242 -5.48 9.54 60.03
N TYR A 243 -6.56 9.59 60.80
CA TYR A 243 -6.61 10.16 62.15
C TYR A 243 -6.62 9.03 63.17
N GLY A 244 -5.85 9.17 64.25
CA GLY A 244 -5.84 8.23 65.38
C GLY A 244 -6.99 8.46 66.37
N ALA A 245 -8.16 8.84 65.85
CA ALA A 245 -9.37 9.12 66.61
C ALA A 245 -10.61 8.83 65.76
N ALA A 246 -11.71 8.50 66.43
CA ALA A 246 -13.03 8.44 65.82
C ALA A 246 -13.60 9.86 65.75
N LEU A 247 -13.61 10.46 64.56
CA LEU A 247 -14.12 11.82 64.37
C LEU A 247 -15.64 11.86 64.51
N SER A 248 -16.15 12.96 65.08
CA SER A 248 -17.60 13.21 65.12
C SER A 248 -18.15 13.47 63.71
N ALA A 249 -19.46 13.30 63.52
CA ALA A 249 -20.12 13.61 62.27
C ALA A 249 -19.89 15.07 61.84
N ASP A 250 -19.93 16.02 62.79
CA ASP A 250 -19.67 17.44 62.53
C ASP A 250 -18.23 17.66 62.06
N ALA A 251 -17.24 17.02 62.69
CA ALA A 251 -15.85 17.11 62.26
C ALA A 251 -15.63 16.52 60.86
N VAL A 252 -16.32 15.43 60.51
CA VAL A 252 -16.29 14.86 59.15
C VAL A 252 -16.96 15.79 58.12
N ALA A 253 -18.03 16.48 58.51
CA ALA A 253 -18.66 17.50 57.66
C ALA A 253 -17.72 18.70 57.44
N ASP A 254 -17.01 19.15 58.49
CA ASP A 254 -16.02 20.23 58.41
C ASP A 254 -14.84 19.88 57.50
N LEU A 255 -14.34 18.63 57.54
CA LEU A 255 -13.29 18.15 56.63
C LEU A 255 -13.67 18.31 55.16
N TYR A 256 -14.93 18.02 54.81
CA TYR A 256 -15.43 18.22 53.47
C TYR A 256 -15.62 19.72 53.15
N GLY A 257 -16.27 20.47 54.03
CA GLY A 257 -16.59 21.88 53.83
C GLY A 257 -15.35 22.79 53.66
N ALA A 258 -14.27 22.48 54.36
CA ALA A 258 -13.02 23.26 54.33
C ALA A 258 -12.38 23.34 52.93
N GLU A 259 -12.51 22.28 52.12
CA GLU A 259 -11.77 22.13 50.87
C GLU A 259 -12.66 22.03 49.63
N ALA A 260 -13.91 21.60 49.78
CA ALA A 260 -14.78 21.24 48.66
C ALA A 260 -14.97 22.37 47.63
N LEU A 261 -15.12 23.63 48.06
CA LEU A 261 -15.24 24.75 47.13
C LEU A 261 -13.93 25.07 46.40
N GLU A 262 -12.79 24.91 47.06
CA GLU A 262 -11.49 25.10 46.42
C GLU A 262 -11.21 24.00 45.39
N LYS A 263 -11.44 22.74 45.76
CA LYS A 263 -11.29 21.59 44.85
C LYS A 263 -12.31 21.64 43.69
N ALA A 264 -13.52 22.14 43.92
CA ALA A 264 -14.50 22.37 42.86
C ALA A 264 -13.96 23.41 41.85
N VAL A 265 -13.41 24.53 42.33
CA VAL A 265 -12.86 25.60 41.48
C VAL A 265 -11.67 25.12 40.66
N SER A 266 -10.70 24.45 41.27
CA SER A 266 -9.48 23.99 40.59
C SER A 266 -9.80 22.98 39.49
N SER A 267 -10.77 22.08 39.74
CA SER A 267 -11.10 20.99 38.82
C SER A 267 -11.73 21.41 37.48
N ILE A 268 -12.27 22.64 37.37
CA ILE A 268 -13.02 23.05 36.17
C ILE A 268 -12.26 24.00 35.24
N ALA A 269 -11.11 24.55 35.66
CA ALA A 269 -10.43 25.60 34.89
C ALA A 269 -10.01 25.13 33.49
N SER A 270 -9.61 23.86 33.36
CA SER A 270 -9.26 23.22 32.09
C SER A 270 -10.47 22.87 31.22
N SER A 271 -11.69 22.88 31.78
CA SER A 271 -12.92 22.54 31.06
C SER A 271 -13.51 23.72 30.29
N VAL A 272 -13.01 24.95 30.51
CA VAL A 272 -13.47 26.14 29.78
C VAL A 272 -12.46 26.49 28.68
N PRO A 273 -12.86 26.49 27.40
CA PRO A 273 -11.95 26.82 26.31
C PRO A 273 -11.59 28.31 26.31
N THR A 274 -10.38 28.65 25.88
CA THR A 274 -9.96 30.05 25.70
C THR A 274 -10.55 30.68 24.43
N SER A 275 -10.98 29.86 23.47
CA SER A 275 -11.66 30.26 22.24
C SER A 275 -12.67 29.19 21.81
N ALA A 276 -13.82 29.59 21.28
CA ALA A 276 -14.87 28.67 20.84
C ALA A 276 -15.56 29.16 19.56
N ASP A 277 -15.51 28.36 18.50
CA ASP A 277 -16.22 28.58 17.23
C ASP A 277 -17.40 27.62 17.02
N ALA A 278 -17.64 26.73 17.98
CA ALA A 278 -18.75 25.78 18.05
C ALA A 278 -19.22 25.58 19.50
N ASP A 279 -20.41 24.99 19.67
CA ASP A 279 -20.99 24.64 20.98
C ASP A 279 -20.02 23.78 21.82
N PHE A 280 -20.04 23.98 23.14
CA PHE A 280 -19.28 23.16 24.09
C PHE A 280 -20.08 22.92 25.37
N THR A 281 -19.56 22.08 26.26
CA THR A 281 -20.22 21.74 27.53
C THR A 281 -19.41 22.27 28.70
N LEU A 282 -20.10 22.85 29.67
CA LEU A 282 -19.59 23.32 30.94
C LEU A 282 -20.06 22.37 32.06
N PRO A 283 -19.22 22.09 33.08
CA PRO A 283 -19.63 21.26 34.21
C PRO A 283 -20.71 21.95 35.04
N THR A 284 -21.73 21.22 35.46
CA THR A 284 -22.83 21.71 36.32
C THR A 284 -22.66 21.34 37.80
N SER A 285 -21.66 20.51 38.11
CA SER A 285 -21.20 20.19 39.46
C SER A 285 -19.72 19.82 39.46
N ALA A 286 -19.05 20.03 40.59
CA ALA A 286 -17.70 19.52 40.85
C ALA A 286 -17.47 19.42 42.35
N ALA A 287 -16.77 18.38 42.80
CA ALA A 287 -16.48 18.14 44.23
C ALA A 287 -17.72 18.21 45.15
N GLY A 288 -18.91 17.87 44.62
CA GLY A 288 -20.20 17.97 45.31
C GLY A 288 -20.79 19.40 45.42
N ALA A 289 -20.07 20.44 44.99
CA ALA A 289 -20.63 21.77 44.78
C ALA A 289 -21.42 21.81 43.46
N THR A 290 -22.57 22.49 43.48
CA THR A 290 -23.31 22.81 42.25
C THR A 290 -22.67 24.01 41.57
N ILE A 291 -22.65 24.02 40.24
CA ILE A 291 -22.08 25.11 39.45
C ILE A 291 -23.16 25.71 38.58
N THR A 292 -23.36 27.02 38.73
CA THR A 292 -24.21 27.80 37.84
C THR A 292 -23.37 28.80 37.06
N TRP A 293 -23.62 28.87 35.77
CA TRP A 293 -22.90 29.68 34.80
C TRP A 293 -23.74 30.86 34.35
N LYS A 294 -23.08 32.01 34.25
CA LYS A 294 -23.65 33.21 33.64
C LYS A 294 -22.71 33.70 32.54
N SER A 295 -23.29 33.93 31.36
CA SER A 295 -22.61 34.64 30.27
C SER A 295 -22.94 36.13 30.32
N ASP A 296 -21.94 36.98 30.05
CA ASP A 296 -22.13 38.43 29.88
C ASP A 296 -22.49 38.82 28.44
N ASN A 297 -22.45 37.87 27.50
CA ASN A 297 -22.58 38.14 26.07
C ASN A 297 -23.42 37.06 25.36
N ALA A 298 -24.34 37.47 24.49
CA ALA A 298 -25.21 36.56 23.74
C ALA A 298 -24.47 35.66 22.73
N ALA A 299 -23.18 35.93 22.45
CA ALA A 299 -22.33 35.04 21.66
C ALA A 299 -22.11 33.65 22.31
N ILE A 300 -22.32 33.53 23.63
CA ILE A 300 -22.42 32.23 24.32
C ILE A 300 -23.66 32.25 25.21
N ALA A 301 -24.64 31.39 24.91
CA ALA A 301 -25.80 31.16 25.77
C ALA A 301 -25.61 29.86 26.54
N VAL A 302 -25.73 29.91 27.88
CA VAL A 302 -25.53 28.73 28.73
C VAL A 302 -26.86 28.21 29.25
N ASP A 303 -27.13 26.94 28.99
CA ASP A 303 -28.17 26.16 29.65
C ASP A 303 -27.58 25.51 30.91
N ASN A 304 -27.98 26.02 32.07
CA ASN A 304 -27.51 25.53 33.37
C ASN A 304 -28.04 24.13 33.74
N ALA A 305 -29.11 23.65 33.11
CA ALA A 305 -29.62 22.31 33.39
C ALA A 305 -28.74 21.23 32.76
N THR A 306 -28.21 21.50 31.56
CA THR A 306 -27.42 20.54 30.79
C THR A 306 -25.92 20.87 30.76
N GLY A 307 -25.54 22.09 31.15
CA GLY A 307 -24.20 22.61 30.99
C GLY A 307 -23.89 23.05 29.54
N LYS A 308 -24.86 22.98 28.62
CA LYS A 308 -24.62 23.31 27.21
C LYS A 308 -24.36 24.81 27.04
N ALA A 309 -23.19 25.16 26.51
CA ALA A 309 -22.82 26.49 26.08
C ALA A 309 -22.98 26.59 24.55
N ALA A 310 -24.09 27.15 24.11
CA ALA A 310 -24.40 27.36 22.69
C ALA A 310 -23.67 28.60 22.15
N VAL A 311 -22.89 28.43 21.08
CA VAL A 311 -22.03 29.47 20.53
C VAL A 311 -22.66 30.09 19.29
N VAL A 312 -22.80 31.42 19.29
CA VAL A 312 -23.25 32.20 18.13
C VAL A 312 -22.13 33.13 17.71
N ARG A 313 -21.49 32.79 16.58
CA ARG A 313 -20.38 33.57 16.04
C ARG A 313 -20.87 34.94 15.52
N PRO A 314 -20.19 36.05 15.85
CA PRO A 314 -20.49 37.37 15.29
C PRO A 314 -20.45 37.36 13.75
N ALA A 315 -21.22 38.23 13.10
CA ALA A 315 -21.15 38.39 11.64
C ALA A 315 -19.74 38.81 11.19
N ALA A 316 -19.35 38.48 9.95
CA ALA A 316 -18.01 38.76 9.44
C ALA A 316 -17.60 40.25 9.43
N SER A 317 -18.60 41.14 9.39
CA SER A 317 -18.44 42.60 9.47
C SER A 317 -18.20 43.12 10.90
N ALA A 318 -18.39 42.29 11.92
CA ALA A 318 -18.06 42.59 13.31
C ALA A 318 -16.62 42.16 13.65
N GLY A 319 -16.15 42.49 14.85
CA GLY A 319 -14.94 41.90 15.43
C GLY A 319 -15.25 40.61 16.20
N ASP A 320 -14.22 39.92 16.65
CA ASP A 320 -14.37 38.78 17.58
C ASP A 320 -15.07 39.24 18.87
N ALA A 321 -15.93 38.39 19.42
CA ALA A 321 -16.56 38.65 20.70
C ALA A 321 -15.69 38.08 21.83
N LYS A 322 -15.44 38.87 22.87
CA LYS A 322 -14.89 38.38 24.14
C LYS A 322 -16.06 38.16 25.09
N VAL A 323 -16.22 36.93 25.56
CA VAL A 323 -17.29 36.52 26.46
C VAL A 323 -16.71 36.17 27.81
N THR A 324 -17.23 36.77 28.87
CA THR A 324 -16.89 36.41 30.25
C THR A 324 -17.94 35.45 30.78
N LEU A 325 -17.53 34.19 30.98
CA LEU A 325 -18.33 33.20 31.68
C LEU A 325 -18.02 33.26 33.18
N THR A 326 -19.04 33.51 33.99
CA THR A 326 -18.94 33.50 35.45
C THR A 326 -19.50 32.19 35.99
N ALA A 327 -18.65 31.34 36.56
CA ALA A 327 -19.05 30.17 37.33
C ALA A 327 -19.32 30.58 38.77
N THR A 328 -20.48 30.19 39.30
CA THR A 328 -20.85 30.31 40.71
C THR A 328 -20.95 28.91 41.30
N PHE A 329 -20.03 28.58 42.18
CA PHE A 329 -20.00 27.33 42.93
C PHE A 329 -20.80 27.52 44.20
N THR A 330 -21.70 26.57 44.48
CA THR A 330 -22.56 26.61 45.66
C THR A 330 -22.50 25.29 46.40
N LEU A 331 -22.14 25.36 47.68
CA LEU A 331 -22.07 24.24 48.59
C LEU A 331 -22.78 24.60 49.90
N GLY A 332 -23.98 24.06 50.12
CA GLY A 332 -24.82 24.51 51.23
C GLY A 332 -25.14 26.00 51.08
N ASP A 333 -24.85 26.79 52.12
CA ASP A 333 -25.03 28.24 52.12
C ASP A 333 -23.81 29.01 51.59
N ASP A 334 -22.67 28.33 51.40
CA ASP A 334 -21.42 28.94 50.92
C ASP A 334 -21.39 29.05 49.41
N THR A 335 -20.87 30.17 48.92
CA THR A 335 -20.72 30.42 47.48
C THR A 335 -19.35 31.00 47.12
N ARG A 336 -18.83 30.63 45.95
CA ARG A 336 -17.60 31.18 45.37
C ARG A 336 -17.81 31.44 43.89
N THR A 337 -17.28 32.54 43.37
CA THR A 337 -17.39 32.89 41.94
C THR A 337 -16.04 32.99 41.26
N VAL A 338 -15.93 32.45 40.05
CA VAL A 338 -14.72 32.53 39.20
C VAL A 338 -15.12 32.89 37.78
N THR A 339 -14.32 33.72 37.11
CA THR A 339 -14.57 34.18 35.74
C THR A 339 -13.58 33.59 34.75
N TYR A 340 -14.07 33.21 33.58
CA TYR A 340 -13.29 32.70 32.45
C TYR A 340 -13.59 33.54 31.21
N VAL A 341 -12.55 33.89 30.45
CA VAL A 341 -12.72 34.66 29.21
C VAL A 341 -12.60 33.71 28.01
N VAL A 342 -13.66 33.64 27.21
CA VAL A 342 -13.74 32.86 25.98
C VAL A 342 -13.81 33.81 24.79
N THR A 343 -12.93 33.63 23.82
CA THR A 343 -12.99 34.37 22.55
C THR A 343 -13.89 33.63 21.56
N VAL A 344 -14.94 34.27 21.07
CA VAL A 344 -15.78 33.73 19.99
C VAL A 344 -15.39 34.43 18.69
N PRO A 345 -14.70 33.74 17.77
CA PRO A 345 -14.24 34.35 16.53
C PRO A 345 -15.42 34.69 15.63
N LYS A 346 -15.33 35.85 14.96
CA LYS A 346 -16.32 36.24 13.94
C LYS A 346 -16.42 35.20 12.82
N GLN A 347 -17.56 35.16 12.15
CA GLN A 347 -17.74 34.37 10.92
C GLN A 347 -16.73 34.80 9.86
N LEU A 348 -16.31 33.86 9.01
CA LEU A 348 -15.48 34.17 7.86
C LEU A 348 -16.26 35.02 6.86
N SER A 349 -15.61 36.00 6.24
CA SER A 349 -16.21 36.75 5.13
C SER A 349 -16.36 35.84 3.92
N ASP A 350 -17.26 36.19 3.01
CA ASP A 350 -17.45 35.44 1.76
C ASP A 350 -16.14 35.32 0.95
N ALA A 351 -15.32 36.38 0.92
CA ALA A 351 -14.01 36.35 0.29
C ALA A 351 -13.04 35.39 1.00
N ASP A 352 -12.98 35.41 2.33
CA ASP A 352 -12.12 34.48 3.09
C ASP A 352 -12.57 33.02 2.88
N LYS A 353 -13.87 32.77 2.78
CA LYS A 353 -14.40 31.42 2.49
C LYS A 353 -14.02 30.96 1.10
N ALA A 354 -14.26 31.79 0.08
CA ALA A 354 -13.90 31.48 -1.31
C ALA A 354 -12.39 31.24 -1.46
N GLN A 355 -11.56 32.06 -0.81
CA GLN A 355 -10.11 31.92 -0.80
C GLN A 355 -9.66 30.63 -0.10
N LYS A 356 -10.20 30.33 1.08
CA LYS A 356 -9.87 29.09 1.80
C LYS A 356 -10.31 27.85 1.04
N ASP A 357 -11.50 27.86 0.46
CA ASP A 357 -11.99 26.75 -0.35
C ASP A 357 -11.16 26.57 -1.62
N ALA A 358 -10.80 27.66 -2.34
CA ALA A 358 -9.92 27.58 -3.49
C ALA A 358 -8.51 27.08 -3.12
N ALA A 359 -7.98 27.51 -1.98
CA ALA A 359 -6.69 27.05 -1.48
C ALA A 359 -6.71 25.54 -1.15
N ALA A 360 -7.81 25.05 -0.59
CA ALA A 360 -7.99 23.66 -0.17
C ALA A 360 -8.16 22.67 -1.34
N ILE A 361 -8.57 23.12 -2.53
CA ILE A 361 -8.70 22.24 -3.70
C ILE A 361 -7.32 21.67 -4.07
N ALA A 362 -7.25 20.34 -4.12
CA ALA A 362 -6.15 19.53 -4.63
C ALA A 362 -6.69 18.50 -5.63
N ILE A 363 -5.88 18.17 -6.64
CA ILE A 363 -6.15 17.09 -7.59
C ILE A 363 -5.09 16.02 -7.36
N GLU A 364 -5.49 14.88 -6.81
CA GLU A 364 -4.59 13.76 -6.56
C GLU A 364 -4.05 13.19 -7.88
N SER A 365 -2.77 12.81 -7.89
CA SER A 365 -2.10 12.26 -9.09
C SER A 365 -2.25 13.14 -10.33
N SER A 366 -2.25 14.47 -10.16
CA SER A 366 -2.37 15.41 -11.28
C SER A 366 -1.31 15.21 -12.37
N ASP A 367 -0.15 14.64 -12.07
CA ASP A 367 0.93 14.33 -13.01
C ASP A 367 0.79 12.97 -13.72
N ASP A 368 -0.20 12.16 -13.36
CA ASP A 368 -0.38 10.80 -13.86
C ASP A 368 -1.86 10.39 -13.94
N VAL A 369 -2.62 11.15 -14.75
CA VAL A 369 -4.05 10.92 -14.98
C VAL A 369 -4.24 9.87 -16.08
N ARG A 370 -4.91 8.78 -15.73
CA ARG A 370 -5.16 7.62 -16.62
C ARG A 370 -6.63 7.22 -16.74
N SER A 371 -7.50 7.89 -16.01
CA SER A 371 -8.94 7.64 -15.99
C SER A 371 -9.67 8.98 -15.97
N ASN A 372 -11.00 8.93 -16.01
CA ASN A 372 -11.79 10.07 -15.58
C ASN A 372 -11.41 10.45 -14.14
N ILE A 373 -11.55 11.73 -13.80
CA ILE A 373 -11.32 12.23 -12.44
C ILE A 373 -12.57 12.94 -11.93
N SER A 374 -12.86 12.81 -10.65
CA SER A 374 -13.99 13.47 -9.99
C SER A 374 -13.50 14.68 -9.19
N LEU A 375 -14.06 15.86 -9.45
CA LEU A 375 -13.65 17.12 -8.80
C LEU A 375 -14.78 17.72 -7.98
N PRO A 376 -14.51 18.30 -6.79
CA PRO A 376 -15.56 18.80 -5.91
C PRO A 376 -16.27 20.01 -6.54
N VAL A 377 -17.60 20.07 -6.37
CA VAL A 377 -18.42 21.23 -6.78
C VAL A 377 -18.82 22.14 -5.61
N THR A 378 -18.43 21.77 -4.39
CA THR A 378 -18.64 22.57 -3.17
C THR A 378 -17.39 22.49 -2.29
N GLY A 379 -16.93 23.62 -1.75
CA GLY A 379 -15.83 23.69 -0.78
C GLY A 379 -16.30 23.53 0.66
N GLU A 380 -15.38 23.23 1.57
CA GLU A 380 -15.66 22.98 3.00
C GLU A 380 -16.32 24.17 3.71
N ASN A 381 -16.06 25.39 3.26
CA ASN A 381 -16.66 26.61 3.78
C ASN A 381 -17.93 27.04 3.02
N GLY A 382 -18.49 26.13 2.19
CA GLY A 382 -19.76 26.28 1.50
C GLY A 382 -19.69 27.03 0.16
N SER A 383 -18.49 27.29 -0.37
CA SER A 383 -18.35 27.93 -1.68
C SER A 383 -18.75 26.97 -2.80
N LYS A 384 -19.47 27.45 -3.81
CA LYS A 384 -19.77 26.69 -5.04
C LYS A 384 -18.54 26.70 -5.94
N ILE A 385 -18.17 25.56 -6.48
CA ILE A 385 -17.01 25.39 -7.36
C ILE A 385 -17.52 24.99 -8.75
N ALA A 386 -17.25 25.85 -9.74
CA ALA A 386 -17.52 25.56 -11.14
C ALA A 386 -16.20 25.27 -11.87
N TRP A 387 -16.16 24.20 -12.66
CA TRP A 387 -14.97 23.77 -13.38
C TRP A 387 -15.07 24.05 -14.88
N THR A 388 -13.94 24.41 -15.49
CA THR A 388 -13.80 24.59 -16.94
C THR A 388 -12.46 24.05 -17.43
N VAL A 389 -12.42 23.53 -18.66
CA VAL A 389 -11.17 23.19 -19.35
C VAL A 389 -10.70 24.44 -20.09
N VAL A 390 -9.56 25.00 -19.69
CA VAL A 390 -9.02 26.24 -20.30
C VAL A 390 -7.94 25.96 -21.35
N ALA A 391 -7.29 24.79 -21.30
CA ALA A 391 -6.37 24.30 -22.31
C ALA A 391 -6.42 22.77 -22.39
N GLY A 392 -6.22 22.20 -23.59
CA GLY A 392 -6.24 20.74 -23.79
C GLY A 392 -7.64 20.13 -23.97
N GLY A 393 -8.62 20.90 -24.44
CA GLY A 393 -10.03 20.48 -24.59
C GLY A 393 -10.30 19.26 -25.50
N ASP A 394 -9.33 18.86 -26.33
CA ASP A 394 -9.43 17.62 -27.12
C ASP A 394 -9.19 16.35 -26.28
N SER A 395 -8.54 16.50 -25.12
CA SER A 395 -8.17 15.40 -24.21
C SER A 395 -8.99 15.38 -22.91
N ALA A 396 -9.75 16.44 -22.62
CA ALA A 396 -10.60 16.50 -21.44
C ALA A 396 -11.86 17.33 -21.68
N ALA A 397 -12.98 16.91 -21.08
CA ALA A 397 -14.23 17.67 -21.06
C ALA A 397 -14.91 17.60 -19.70
N ILE A 398 -15.52 18.70 -19.26
CA ILE A 398 -16.36 18.71 -18.05
C ILE A 398 -17.67 17.98 -18.35
N GLY A 399 -17.94 16.93 -17.58
CA GLY A 399 -19.13 16.10 -17.69
C GLY A 399 -20.19 16.44 -16.64
N ASP A 400 -20.95 15.42 -16.26
CA ASP A 400 -22.08 15.55 -15.36
C ASP A 400 -21.67 15.66 -13.89
N VAL A 401 -22.55 16.29 -13.10
CA VAL A 401 -22.42 16.37 -11.65
C VAL A 401 -23.10 15.14 -11.03
N THR A 402 -22.32 14.38 -10.24
CA THR A 402 -22.78 13.21 -9.49
C THR A 402 -23.14 13.62 -8.06
N ASP A 403 -24.36 13.28 -7.61
CA ASP A 403 -24.92 13.53 -6.27
C ASP A 403 -24.81 14.97 -5.76
N GLY A 404 -24.62 15.96 -6.65
CA GLY A 404 -24.39 17.36 -6.27
C GLY A 404 -23.05 17.62 -5.56
N ARG A 405 -22.14 16.64 -5.52
CA ARG A 405 -20.86 16.71 -4.77
C ARG A 405 -19.64 16.78 -5.68
N TYR A 406 -19.67 16.04 -6.80
CA TYR A 406 -18.54 15.95 -7.72
C TYR A 406 -18.97 16.18 -9.16
N VAL A 407 -18.11 16.80 -9.96
CA VAL A 407 -18.21 16.83 -11.41
C VAL A 407 -17.18 15.88 -12.00
N THR A 408 -17.58 15.04 -12.95
CA THR A 408 -16.64 14.18 -13.66
C THR A 408 -15.93 14.98 -14.74
N VAL A 409 -14.60 14.92 -14.79
CA VAL A 409 -13.80 15.32 -15.96
C VAL A 409 -13.59 14.07 -16.80
N ASN A 410 -14.24 14.04 -17.96
CA ASN A 410 -14.11 12.97 -18.94
C ASN A 410 -12.75 13.07 -19.62
N VAL A 411 -11.93 12.02 -19.49
CA VAL A 411 -10.56 11.97 -20.00
C VAL A 411 -10.50 11.15 -21.27
N LYS A 412 -9.90 11.73 -22.31
CA LYS A 412 -9.56 11.05 -23.55
C LYS A 412 -8.04 10.93 -23.67
N ARG A 413 -7.54 9.73 -23.41
CA ARG A 413 -6.11 9.41 -23.44
C ARG A 413 -5.54 9.47 -24.86
N PRO A 414 -4.31 9.98 -25.06
CA PRO A 414 -3.58 9.85 -26.32
C PRO A 414 -3.40 8.38 -26.73
N ALA A 415 -3.19 8.11 -28.02
CA ALA A 415 -2.93 6.75 -28.50
C ALA A 415 -1.61 6.18 -27.93
N ALA A 416 -1.49 4.85 -27.90
CA ALA A 416 -0.26 4.18 -27.48
C ALA A 416 0.96 4.67 -28.26
N GLY A 417 2.07 4.93 -27.55
CA GLY A 417 3.31 5.48 -28.12
C GLY A 417 3.30 7.01 -28.36
N ALA A 418 2.17 7.69 -28.19
CA ALA A 418 2.13 9.15 -28.15
C ALA A 418 2.71 9.68 -26.84
N LYS A 419 2.99 10.99 -26.78
CA LYS A 419 3.38 11.67 -25.54
C LYS A 419 2.15 11.94 -24.68
N ALA A 420 2.36 12.04 -23.36
CA ALA A 420 1.36 12.58 -22.44
C ALA A 420 0.94 14.00 -22.84
N VAL A 421 -0.28 14.38 -22.48
CA VAL A 421 -0.89 15.69 -22.81
C VAL A 421 -1.23 16.44 -21.54
N SER A 422 -0.68 17.64 -21.41
CA SER A 422 -1.03 18.59 -20.35
C SER A 422 -2.40 19.23 -20.63
N VAL A 423 -3.31 19.16 -19.67
CA VAL A 423 -4.61 19.83 -19.65
C VAL A 423 -4.64 20.82 -18.50
N THR A 424 -5.19 22.02 -18.74
CA THR A 424 -5.39 23.00 -17.67
C THR A 424 -6.87 23.09 -17.33
N LEU A 425 -7.18 22.85 -16.05
CA LEU A 425 -8.51 22.93 -15.45
C LEU A 425 -8.59 24.17 -14.56
N ARG A 426 -9.64 24.96 -14.70
CA ARG A 426 -9.89 26.14 -13.86
C ARG A 426 -11.08 25.91 -12.94
N ALA A 427 -10.84 26.00 -11.64
CA ALA A 427 -11.87 26.10 -10.62
C ALA A 427 -12.26 27.57 -10.43
N SER A 428 -13.55 27.88 -10.55
CA SER A 428 -14.16 29.16 -10.15
C SER A 428 -14.94 28.95 -8.86
N VAL A 429 -14.39 29.42 -7.75
CA VAL A 429 -14.86 29.18 -6.39
C VAL A 429 -15.61 30.41 -5.90
N THR A 430 -16.92 30.29 -5.72
CA THR A 430 -17.81 31.42 -5.40
C THR A 430 -18.52 31.23 -4.07
N ASN A 431 -18.39 32.19 -3.17
CA ASN A 431 -19.17 32.30 -1.94
C ASN A 431 -19.86 33.65 -1.92
N GLY A 432 -21.18 33.69 -1.74
CA GLY A 432 -21.95 34.95 -1.80
C GLY A 432 -21.65 35.76 -3.07
N SER A 433 -21.08 36.96 -2.90
CA SER A 433 -20.65 37.83 -4.00
C SER A 433 -19.16 37.77 -4.35
N ALA A 434 -18.36 36.98 -3.63
CA ALA A 434 -16.94 36.83 -3.86
C ALA A 434 -16.64 35.60 -4.73
N THR A 435 -15.75 35.75 -5.71
CA THR A 435 -15.30 34.66 -6.57
C THR A 435 -13.78 34.68 -6.64
N GLU A 436 -13.19 33.52 -6.39
CA GLU A 436 -11.77 33.24 -6.59
C GLU A 436 -11.60 32.24 -7.75
N THR A 437 -10.48 32.31 -8.45
CA THR A 437 -10.16 31.34 -9.51
C THR A 437 -8.80 30.71 -9.29
N LYS A 438 -8.69 29.40 -9.52
CA LYS A 438 -7.43 28.66 -9.43
C LYS A 438 -7.31 27.68 -10.60
N ASP A 439 -6.15 27.73 -11.26
CA ASP A 439 -5.82 26.83 -12.36
C ASP A 439 -4.99 25.65 -11.84
N PHE A 440 -5.29 24.47 -12.39
CA PHE A 440 -4.61 23.22 -12.13
C PHE A 440 -4.16 22.63 -13.46
N THR A 441 -2.91 22.20 -13.53
CA THR A 441 -2.43 21.41 -14.68
C THR A 441 -2.52 19.94 -14.32
N VAL A 442 -3.10 19.15 -15.21
CA VAL A 442 -3.10 17.69 -15.14
C VAL A 442 -2.43 17.07 -16.37
N GLU A 443 -1.71 15.98 -16.20
CA GLU A 443 -1.00 15.26 -17.26
C GLU A 443 -1.73 13.96 -17.57
N ILE A 444 -2.33 13.90 -18.76
CA ILE A 444 -3.05 12.71 -19.23
C ILE A 444 -2.07 11.78 -19.93
N GLN A 445 -1.90 10.58 -19.40
CA GLN A 445 -1.00 9.58 -19.96
C GLN A 445 -1.59 8.89 -21.21
N PRO A 446 -0.75 8.53 -22.20
CA PRO A 446 -1.19 7.76 -23.36
C PRO A 446 -1.77 6.39 -22.95
N MET A 447 -2.61 5.80 -23.79
CA MET A 447 -3.04 4.41 -23.66
C MET A 447 -1.82 3.48 -23.59
N PRO A 448 -1.88 2.36 -22.83
CA PRO A 448 -0.83 1.35 -22.89
C PRO A 448 -0.72 0.78 -24.31
N ALA A 449 0.45 0.23 -24.65
CA ALA A 449 0.58 -0.63 -25.81
C ALA A 449 -0.36 -1.83 -25.67
N SER A 450 -0.71 -2.50 -26.78
CA SER A 450 -1.55 -3.70 -26.74
C SER A 450 -1.01 -4.67 -25.69
N GLU A 451 -1.85 -5.05 -24.73
CA GLU A 451 -1.43 -5.93 -23.65
C GLU A 451 -0.99 -7.29 -24.23
N GLU A 452 0.13 -7.79 -23.70
CA GLU A 452 0.53 -9.18 -23.88
C GLU A 452 -0.52 -10.09 -23.25
N LYS A 453 -0.55 -11.35 -23.67
CA LYS A 453 -1.44 -12.33 -23.02
C LYS A 453 -1.05 -12.49 -21.55
N ASP A 454 -2.05 -12.68 -20.70
CA ASP A 454 -1.80 -13.09 -19.32
C ASP A 454 -1.24 -14.53 -19.32
N GLU A 455 -0.15 -14.74 -18.56
CA GLU A 455 0.61 -16.00 -18.53
C GLU A 455 0.82 -16.53 -17.10
N ALA A 456 0.31 -15.81 -16.10
CA ALA A 456 0.35 -16.20 -14.70
C ALA A 456 -0.75 -15.48 -13.91
N TYR A 457 -0.77 -15.69 -12.60
CA TYR A 457 -1.71 -15.07 -11.67
C TYR A 457 -0.97 -14.54 -10.44
N VAL A 458 -1.51 -13.47 -9.85
CA VAL A 458 -1.12 -12.95 -8.53
C VAL A 458 -2.33 -13.03 -7.61
N TRP A 459 -2.10 -13.42 -6.36
CA TRP A 459 -3.15 -13.59 -5.35
C TRP A 459 -2.89 -12.72 -4.14
N ALA A 460 -3.79 -11.79 -3.83
CA ALA A 460 -3.81 -11.07 -2.56
C ALA A 460 -4.69 -11.78 -1.54
N PHE A 461 -4.21 -11.96 -0.31
CA PHE A 461 -4.94 -12.65 0.75
C PHE A 461 -4.50 -12.20 2.15
N PHE A 462 -5.33 -12.46 3.15
CA PHE A 462 -4.95 -12.49 4.57
C PHE A 462 -5.09 -13.92 5.10
N THR A 463 -4.64 -14.19 6.34
CA THR A 463 -4.54 -15.57 6.86
C THR A 463 -5.54 -15.92 7.96
N GLY A 464 -6.39 -14.99 8.40
CA GLY A 464 -7.45 -15.22 9.37
C GLY A 464 -7.32 -14.39 10.64
N GLU A 465 -7.81 -14.94 11.75
CA GLU A 465 -7.81 -14.28 13.07
C GLU A 465 -6.54 -14.59 13.88
N GLY A 466 -6.06 -13.61 14.65
CA GLY A 466 -4.96 -13.77 15.61
C GLY A 466 -3.81 -12.80 15.41
N ALA A 467 -2.90 -12.77 16.39
CA ALA A 467 -1.79 -11.82 16.43
C ALA A 467 -0.89 -11.95 15.19
N GLY A 468 -1.03 -11.02 14.25
CA GLY A 468 -0.24 -10.94 13.02
C GLY A 468 -0.95 -11.40 11.74
N ALA A 469 -2.12 -12.05 11.83
CA ALA A 469 -2.85 -12.62 10.69
C ALA A 469 -3.72 -11.62 9.91
N GLU A 470 -4.11 -10.51 10.56
CA GLU A 470 -4.94 -9.44 9.97
C GLU A 470 -4.08 -8.44 9.18
N LYS A 471 -3.34 -8.96 8.19
CA LYS A 471 -2.40 -8.29 7.29
C LYS A 471 -2.49 -8.91 5.90
N ILE A 472 -2.10 -8.18 4.86
CA ILE A 472 -2.20 -8.66 3.48
C ILE A 472 -0.84 -9.21 3.00
N SER A 473 -0.88 -10.41 2.44
CA SER A 473 0.20 -11.05 1.70
C SER A 473 -0.15 -11.12 0.21
N LEU A 474 0.88 -11.28 -0.62
CA LEU A 474 0.74 -11.66 -2.03
C LEU A 474 1.32 -13.06 -2.25
N ALA A 475 0.77 -13.79 -3.22
CA ALA A 475 1.34 -14.99 -3.82
C ALA A 475 1.35 -14.87 -5.34
N ALA A 476 2.14 -15.69 -6.01
CA ALA A 476 2.13 -15.76 -7.48
C ALA A 476 2.05 -17.21 -7.94
N SER A 477 1.31 -17.51 -9.01
CA SER A 477 1.18 -18.87 -9.52
C SER A 477 2.49 -19.37 -10.13
N LYS A 478 2.70 -20.68 -10.21
CA LYS A 478 3.82 -21.26 -10.95
C LYS A 478 3.51 -21.26 -12.45
N GLY A 479 3.77 -20.13 -13.09
CA GLY A 479 3.39 -19.87 -14.48
C GLY A 479 1.88 -19.89 -14.68
N ASN A 480 1.42 -20.40 -15.82
CA ASN A 480 0.01 -20.38 -16.20
C ASN A 480 -0.81 -21.53 -15.55
N ASP A 481 -0.79 -21.59 -14.23
CA ASP A 481 -1.43 -22.63 -13.42
C ASP A 481 -2.10 -22.05 -12.18
N ALA A 482 -3.43 -21.82 -12.25
CA ALA A 482 -4.19 -21.27 -11.13
C ALA A 482 -4.24 -22.16 -9.87
N LEU A 483 -3.71 -23.39 -9.91
CA LEU A 483 -3.77 -24.36 -8.80
C LEU A 483 -2.39 -24.67 -8.19
N ASP A 484 -1.32 -24.00 -8.63
CA ASP A 484 0.05 -24.21 -8.13
C ASP A 484 0.70 -22.86 -7.83
N TRP A 485 1.17 -22.65 -6.60
CA TRP A 485 1.47 -21.30 -6.09
C TRP A 485 2.83 -21.21 -5.40
N ASN A 486 3.54 -20.13 -5.69
CA ASN A 486 4.73 -19.68 -4.97
C ASN A 486 4.34 -18.82 -3.77
N THR A 487 4.90 -19.12 -2.59
CA THR A 487 4.92 -18.18 -1.47
C THR A 487 5.85 -17.02 -1.81
N LEU A 488 5.39 -15.79 -1.68
CA LEU A 488 6.23 -14.60 -1.85
C LEU A 488 6.67 -14.04 -0.49
N ASN A 489 7.72 -13.22 -0.54
CA ASN A 489 8.30 -12.47 0.58
C ASN A 489 8.59 -13.33 1.81
N ASP A 490 9.04 -14.57 1.59
CA ASP A 490 9.29 -15.57 2.64
C ASP A 490 8.09 -15.82 3.57
N GLY A 491 6.87 -15.58 3.06
CA GLY A 491 5.62 -15.69 3.82
C GLY A 491 5.38 -14.52 4.79
N THR A 492 6.15 -13.44 4.71
CA THR A 492 5.94 -12.23 5.52
C THR A 492 4.91 -11.32 4.84
N PRO A 493 3.84 -10.90 5.54
CA PRO A 493 2.85 -9.97 4.98
C PRO A 493 3.48 -8.67 4.48
N LEU A 494 2.97 -8.18 3.35
CA LEU A 494 3.48 -6.99 2.65
C LEU A 494 2.78 -5.69 3.08
N PHE A 495 1.53 -5.76 3.55
CA PHE A 495 0.76 -4.59 3.93
C PHE A 495 0.25 -4.67 5.37
N THR A 496 0.36 -3.55 6.07
CA THR A 496 -0.18 -3.30 7.40
C THR A 496 -0.90 -1.97 7.41
N SER A 497 -1.95 -1.83 8.23
CA SER A 497 -2.65 -0.55 8.38
C SER A 497 -2.10 0.26 9.54
N GLU A 498 -1.87 1.55 9.31
CA GLU A 498 -1.58 2.53 10.36
C GLU A 498 -2.82 3.33 10.80
N TYR A 499 -3.89 3.23 10.02
CA TYR A 499 -5.15 3.96 10.19
C TYR A 499 -6.25 3.07 10.77
N GLY A 500 -7.36 3.70 11.17
CA GLY A 500 -8.57 2.99 11.58
C GLY A 500 -8.35 1.99 12.72
N GLU A 501 -8.85 0.78 12.53
CA GLU A 501 -8.73 -0.33 13.48
C GLU A 501 -7.37 -1.04 13.41
N LYS A 502 -6.55 -0.71 12.41
CA LYS A 502 -5.18 -1.22 12.20
C LYS A 502 -5.09 -2.71 11.88
N GLY A 503 -6.18 -3.30 11.40
CA GLY A 503 -6.21 -4.66 10.84
C GLY A 503 -6.68 -4.60 9.40
N LEU A 504 -6.10 -5.44 8.54
CA LEU A 504 -6.44 -5.53 7.12
C LEU A 504 -7.01 -6.92 6.82
N ARG A 505 -8.19 -6.95 6.20
CA ARG A 505 -8.88 -8.18 5.80
C ARG A 505 -9.46 -8.03 4.40
N ASP A 506 -9.78 -9.17 3.80
CA ASP A 506 -10.53 -9.27 2.54
C ASP A 506 -9.93 -8.41 1.40
N PRO A 507 -8.62 -8.54 1.08
CA PRO A 507 -8.00 -7.73 0.03
C PRO A 507 -8.55 -8.06 -1.36
N PHE A 508 -8.96 -7.02 -2.09
CA PHE A 508 -9.44 -7.12 -3.45
C PHE A 508 -8.57 -6.33 -4.41
N ILE A 509 -8.04 -6.97 -5.47
CA ILE A 509 -7.30 -6.29 -6.53
C ILE A 509 -8.13 -6.27 -7.81
N ILE A 510 -8.28 -5.09 -8.41
CA ILE A 510 -8.84 -4.92 -9.75
C ILE A 510 -7.84 -4.22 -10.67
N ARG A 511 -7.69 -4.77 -11.87
CA ARG A 511 -7.01 -4.11 -12.99
C ARG A 511 -7.94 -3.03 -13.55
N SER A 512 -7.40 -1.86 -13.84
CA SER A 512 -8.15 -0.74 -14.41
C SER A 512 -8.76 -1.13 -15.76
N LYS A 513 -9.81 -0.43 -16.18
CA LYS A 513 -10.49 -0.67 -17.46
C LYS A 513 -9.57 -0.64 -18.69
N ASP A 514 -8.46 0.10 -18.61
CA ASP A 514 -7.49 0.24 -19.70
C ASP A 514 -6.26 -0.68 -19.52
N GLY A 515 -6.20 -1.44 -18.42
CA GLY A 515 -5.22 -2.51 -18.21
C GLY A 515 -3.94 -2.11 -17.46
N ASP A 516 -3.60 -0.82 -17.43
CA ASP A 516 -2.26 -0.34 -17.05
C ASP A 516 -2.12 0.17 -15.61
N ARG A 517 -3.11 -0.09 -14.76
CA ARG A 517 -3.09 0.23 -13.33
C ARG A 517 -3.88 -0.81 -12.54
N PHE A 518 -3.46 -1.07 -11.31
CA PHE A 518 -4.12 -1.92 -10.34
C PHE A 518 -4.55 -1.09 -9.13
N TYR A 519 -5.74 -1.37 -8.62
CA TYR A 519 -6.24 -0.84 -7.36
C TYR A 519 -6.43 -2.00 -6.39
N MET A 520 -5.91 -1.86 -5.18
CA MET A 520 -6.17 -2.80 -4.08
C MET A 520 -7.08 -2.13 -3.06
N LEU A 521 -8.19 -2.80 -2.73
CA LEU A 521 -9.11 -2.44 -1.66
C LEU A 521 -8.94 -3.42 -0.49
N ALA A 522 -9.23 -2.98 0.73
CA ALA A 522 -9.30 -3.88 1.88
C ALA A 522 -10.26 -3.38 2.96
N THR A 523 -10.78 -4.31 3.75
CA THR A 523 -11.52 -4.05 4.98
C THR A 523 -10.59 -3.49 6.06
N ASP A 524 -10.95 -2.36 6.66
CA ASP A 524 -10.35 -1.86 7.91
C ASP A 524 -11.03 -2.54 9.11
N LEU A 525 -10.46 -3.67 9.57
CA LEU A 525 -11.03 -4.46 10.65
C LEU A 525 -9.94 -5.19 11.42
N LYS A 526 -9.93 -4.98 12.73
CA LYS A 526 -9.09 -5.75 13.67
C LYS A 526 -9.95 -6.44 14.71
N ILE A 527 -10.04 -7.76 14.63
CA ILE A 527 -10.76 -8.61 15.59
C ILE A 527 -9.83 -9.04 16.73
N ASP A 528 -8.53 -9.22 16.45
CA ASP A 528 -7.57 -9.59 17.48
C ASP A 528 -7.52 -8.53 18.59
N GLY A 529 -7.82 -8.94 19.83
CA GLY A 529 -7.90 -8.05 21.00
C GLY A 529 -9.15 -7.18 21.10
N ARG A 530 -10.12 -7.27 20.17
CA ARG A 530 -11.34 -6.46 20.20
C ARG A 530 -12.33 -6.97 21.24
N ALA A 531 -12.72 -6.11 22.19
CA ALA A 531 -13.78 -6.43 23.16
C ALA A 531 -15.11 -6.68 22.44
N GLY A 532 -15.73 -7.85 22.67
CA GLY A 532 -16.95 -8.28 21.98
C GLY A 532 -16.73 -8.89 20.58
N GLY A 533 -15.49 -8.95 20.09
CA GLY A 533 -15.14 -9.59 18.82
C GLY A 533 -15.97 -9.12 17.63
N PHE A 534 -16.40 -10.07 16.78
CA PHE A 534 -17.22 -9.78 15.60
C PHE A 534 -18.61 -9.20 15.92
N ASP A 535 -19.17 -9.40 17.12
CA ASP A 535 -20.46 -8.79 17.49
C ASP A 535 -20.32 -7.27 17.58
N SER A 536 -19.32 -6.78 18.33
CA SER A 536 -19.07 -5.35 18.42
C SER A 536 -18.57 -4.79 17.09
N GLY A 537 -17.74 -5.54 16.34
CA GLY A 537 -17.28 -5.17 15.01
C GLY A 537 -18.41 -4.87 14.01
N GLN A 538 -19.56 -5.55 14.13
CA GLN A 538 -20.73 -5.29 13.28
C GLN A 538 -21.59 -4.10 13.74
N ARG A 539 -21.44 -3.67 14.99
CA ARG A 539 -22.30 -2.65 15.61
C ARG A 539 -21.64 -1.27 15.60
N ASN A 540 -20.33 -1.25 15.83
CA ASN A 540 -19.52 -0.04 15.94
C ASN A 540 -18.12 -0.18 15.30
N GLY A 541 -17.99 -0.98 14.25
CA GLY A 541 -16.77 -1.12 13.48
C GLY A 541 -16.49 0.06 12.55
N SER A 542 -15.40 -0.05 11.78
CA SER A 542 -15.00 0.94 10.80
C SER A 542 -16.06 1.19 9.72
N LYS A 543 -16.12 2.44 9.27
CA LYS A 543 -16.95 2.93 8.15
C LYS A 543 -16.10 3.19 6.90
N TYR A 544 -14.83 2.79 6.94
CA TYR A 544 -13.81 3.14 5.98
C TYR A 544 -13.34 1.90 5.21
N ILE A 545 -12.81 2.14 4.01
CA ILE A 545 -12.03 1.17 3.24
C ILE A 545 -10.61 1.67 3.11
N GLU A 546 -9.69 0.74 2.88
CA GLU A 546 -8.30 1.05 2.59
C GLU A 546 -8.02 0.88 1.10
N VAL A 547 -7.28 1.81 0.50
CA VAL A 547 -7.00 1.82 -0.94
C VAL A 547 -5.51 2.02 -1.22
N TRP A 548 -4.97 1.21 -2.13
CA TRP A 548 -3.65 1.38 -2.75
C TRP A 548 -3.74 1.31 -4.27
N LYS A 549 -2.79 1.96 -4.95
CA LYS A 549 -2.66 2.00 -6.42
C LYS A 549 -1.28 1.51 -6.83
N SER A 550 -1.17 0.73 -7.90
CA SER A 550 0.12 0.31 -8.46
C SER A 550 0.03 0.12 -9.97
N ASP A 551 1.08 0.43 -10.71
CA ASP A 551 1.14 0.18 -12.15
C ASP A 551 1.87 -1.14 -12.48
N ASP A 552 2.45 -1.80 -11.48
CA ASP A 552 3.30 -2.99 -11.67
C ASP A 552 3.18 -4.05 -10.56
N LEU A 553 2.20 -3.91 -9.66
CA LEU A 553 1.94 -4.78 -8.50
C LEU A 553 3.08 -4.82 -7.46
N VAL A 554 4.11 -3.98 -7.61
CA VAL A 554 5.27 -3.92 -6.71
C VAL A 554 5.36 -2.54 -6.05
N ASN A 555 5.30 -1.49 -6.85
CA ASN A 555 5.36 -0.11 -6.39
C ASN A 555 3.94 0.36 -6.10
N TRP A 556 3.56 0.29 -4.82
CA TRP A 556 2.25 0.71 -4.34
C TRP A 556 2.28 2.15 -3.82
N SER A 557 1.19 2.88 -4.03
CA SER A 557 0.96 4.19 -3.43
C SER A 557 0.98 4.11 -1.90
N LYS A 558 0.95 5.27 -1.24
CA LYS A 558 0.61 5.30 0.18
C LYS A 558 -0.82 4.78 0.39
N GLN A 559 -1.06 4.21 1.57
CA GLN A 559 -2.39 3.80 2.02
C GLN A 559 -3.32 5.01 2.08
N SER A 560 -4.50 4.87 1.49
CA SER A 560 -5.59 5.84 1.60
C SER A 560 -6.73 5.26 2.45
N HIS A 561 -7.09 5.94 3.55
CA HIS A 561 -8.14 5.54 4.47
C HIS A 561 -9.41 6.36 4.19
N VAL A 562 -10.39 5.77 3.51
CA VAL A 562 -11.51 6.51 2.91
C VAL A 562 -12.85 6.10 3.50
N LYS A 563 -13.61 7.07 4.03
CA LYS A 563 -14.98 6.84 4.52
C LYS A 563 -15.91 6.69 3.33
N VAL A 564 -16.52 5.53 3.18
CA VAL A 564 -17.51 5.26 2.11
C VAL A 564 -18.90 4.94 2.65
N SER A 565 -18.99 4.51 3.91
CA SER A 565 -20.27 4.22 4.57
C SER A 565 -20.90 5.43 5.25
N SER A 566 -22.23 5.44 5.28
CA SER A 566 -23.02 6.42 6.04
C SER A 566 -22.80 6.29 7.55
N ASP A 567 -23.19 7.31 8.32
CA ASP A 567 -23.04 7.25 9.77
C ASP A 567 -23.96 6.26 10.48
N TYR A 568 -25.00 5.79 9.79
CA TYR A 568 -25.92 4.75 10.23
C TYR A 568 -25.35 3.34 10.09
N ALA A 569 -24.24 3.17 9.37
CA ALA A 569 -23.60 1.87 9.23
C ALA A 569 -22.91 1.44 10.56
N GLY A 570 -22.94 0.14 10.82
CA GLY A 570 -22.19 -0.51 11.88
C GLY A 570 -20.84 -1.08 11.45
N ASN A 571 -20.65 -1.34 10.16
CA ASN A 571 -19.43 -1.87 9.55
C ASN A 571 -19.36 -1.59 8.04
N THR A 572 -18.17 -1.68 7.45
CA THR A 572 -17.89 -1.67 5.99
C THR A 572 -16.98 -2.85 5.65
N TRP A 573 -17.54 -4.00 5.28
CA TRP A 573 -16.78 -5.26 5.18
C TRP A 573 -16.74 -5.86 3.77
N ALA A 574 -15.59 -6.44 3.44
CA ALA A 574 -15.28 -7.09 2.16
C ALA A 574 -15.56 -6.20 0.94
N PRO A 575 -14.85 -5.05 0.81
CA PRO A 575 -15.02 -4.19 -0.35
C PRO A 575 -14.41 -4.81 -1.61
N GLU A 576 -15.22 -4.98 -2.64
CA GLU A 576 -14.77 -5.27 -3.99
C GLU A 576 -15.24 -4.20 -4.96
N ALA A 577 -14.75 -4.24 -6.21
CA ALA A 577 -15.15 -3.31 -7.24
C ALA A 577 -15.29 -3.97 -8.61
N TYR A 578 -16.15 -3.40 -9.45
CA TYR A 578 -16.29 -3.79 -10.84
C TYR A 578 -16.45 -2.56 -11.74
N TYR A 579 -15.86 -2.54 -12.94
CA TYR A 579 -16.05 -1.43 -13.89
C TYR A 579 -17.32 -1.64 -14.72
N ASP A 580 -18.32 -0.79 -14.53
CA ASP A 580 -19.56 -0.81 -15.31
C ASP A 580 -19.41 0.10 -16.52
N THR A 581 -19.36 -0.50 -17.71
CA THR A 581 -19.17 0.22 -18.98
C THR A 581 -20.41 1.04 -19.38
N ALA A 582 -21.61 0.69 -18.89
CA ALA A 582 -22.83 1.41 -19.23
C ALA A 582 -22.90 2.79 -18.57
N ILE A 583 -22.37 2.91 -17.35
CA ILE A 583 -22.25 4.20 -16.64
C ILE A 583 -20.84 4.79 -16.68
N GLY A 584 -19.86 4.03 -17.16
CA GLY A 584 -18.47 4.47 -17.31
C GLY A 584 -17.71 4.65 -15.99
N LYS A 585 -18.13 3.97 -14.91
CA LYS A 585 -17.60 4.13 -13.54
C LYS A 585 -17.29 2.78 -12.90
N TYR A 586 -16.41 2.79 -11.90
CA TYR A 586 -16.26 1.66 -10.99
C TYR A 586 -17.40 1.67 -9.99
N VAL A 587 -18.01 0.51 -9.77
CA VAL A 587 -18.99 0.23 -8.72
C VAL A 587 -18.25 -0.50 -7.61
N VAL A 588 -18.08 0.16 -6.46
CA VAL A 588 -17.43 -0.42 -5.27
C VAL A 588 -18.52 -0.85 -4.30
N TYR A 589 -18.52 -2.11 -3.88
CA TYR A 589 -19.60 -2.70 -3.09
C TYR A 589 -19.06 -3.50 -1.89
N TRP A 590 -19.85 -3.56 -0.81
CA TRP A 590 -19.47 -4.17 0.47
C TRP A 590 -20.70 -4.51 1.32
N ALA A 591 -20.51 -5.17 2.45
CA ALA A 591 -21.55 -5.50 3.41
C ALA A 591 -21.58 -4.58 4.65
N SER A 592 -22.76 -4.14 5.06
CA SER A 592 -22.98 -3.28 6.24
C SER A 592 -24.23 -3.66 7.02
N ASN A 593 -24.11 -3.73 8.36
CA ASN A 593 -25.27 -3.63 9.24
C ASN A 593 -25.75 -2.18 9.31
N MET A 594 -27.03 -1.94 9.06
CA MET A 594 -27.62 -0.59 9.07
C MET A 594 -28.47 -0.37 10.32
N TYR A 595 -28.36 0.83 10.90
CA TYR A 595 -29.08 1.27 12.11
C TYR A 595 -29.98 2.48 11.82
N ASP A 596 -30.98 2.71 12.68
CA ASP A 596 -31.87 3.88 12.64
C ASP A 596 -31.30 5.10 13.37
N THR A 597 -30.10 4.97 13.94
CA THR A 597 -29.40 5.99 14.72
C THR A 597 -27.94 6.14 14.29
N THR A 598 -27.43 7.37 14.32
CA THR A 598 -26.02 7.69 14.12
C THR A 598 -25.19 7.53 15.39
N ASP A 599 -25.82 7.37 16.56
CA ASP A 599 -25.12 7.04 17.81
C ASP A 599 -24.55 5.62 17.69
N ASN A 600 -23.23 5.51 17.67
CA ASN A 600 -22.50 4.27 17.49
C ASN A 600 -22.08 3.61 18.82
N SER A 601 -22.57 4.10 19.97
CA SER A 601 -22.29 3.49 21.25
C SER A 601 -22.94 2.11 21.37
N LEU A 602 -22.22 1.16 21.99
CA LEU A 602 -22.72 -0.19 22.20
C LEU A 602 -23.89 -0.23 23.22
N SER A 603 -24.07 0.83 24.01
CA SER A 603 -25.24 1.00 24.88
C SER A 603 -26.52 1.33 24.11
N VAL A 604 -26.42 1.98 22.94
CA VAL A 604 -27.57 2.32 22.10
C VAL A 604 -27.80 1.24 21.05
N ARG A 605 -26.77 0.87 20.29
CA ARG A 605 -26.87 -0.18 19.26
C ARG A 605 -26.80 -1.56 19.91
N THR A 606 -27.78 -1.99 20.68
CA THR A 606 -27.67 -3.16 21.59
C THR A 606 -27.56 -4.54 20.93
N HIS A 607 -27.80 -4.65 19.63
CA HIS A 607 -27.75 -5.91 18.89
C HIS A 607 -27.31 -5.68 17.43
N VAL A 608 -26.77 -6.72 16.80
CA VAL A 608 -26.54 -6.78 15.34
C VAL A 608 -27.89 -6.79 14.62
N THR A 609 -28.02 -6.01 13.54
CA THR A 609 -29.24 -5.98 12.73
C THR A 609 -29.23 -7.11 11.70
N TYR A 610 -28.64 -6.88 10.53
CA TYR A 610 -28.25 -7.86 9.52
C TYR A 610 -27.45 -7.12 8.42
N ASN A 611 -26.54 -7.82 7.75
CA ASN A 611 -25.77 -7.24 6.65
C ASN A 611 -26.65 -6.97 5.41
N GLN A 612 -26.60 -5.76 4.91
CA GLN A 612 -27.08 -5.35 3.59
C GLN A 612 -25.88 -5.15 2.67
N MET A 613 -26.01 -5.48 1.38
CA MET A 613 -25.01 -5.12 0.39
C MET A 613 -25.25 -3.68 -0.05
N ILE A 614 -24.23 -2.84 0.06
CA ILE A 614 -24.21 -1.42 -0.25
C ILE A 614 -23.18 -1.18 -1.36
N TYR A 615 -23.38 -0.17 -2.19
CA TYR A 615 -22.39 0.25 -3.19
C TYR A 615 -22.23 1.77 -3.28
N VAL A 616 -21.10 2.19 -3.81
CA VAL A 616 -20.84 3.55 -4.32
C VAL A 616 -20.28 3.46 -5.73
N THR A 617 -20.24 4.59 -6.43
CA THR A 617 -19.55 4.72 -7.72
C THR A 617 -18.36 5.65 -7.59
N THR A 618 -17.31 5.40 -8.37
CA THR A 618 -16.10 6.24 -8.43
C THR A 618 -15.49 6.24 -9.83
N ASP A 619 -14.86 7.35 -10.20
CA ASP A 619 -14.05 7.45 -11.42
C ASP A 619 -12.59 7.03 -11.18
N ASP A 620 -12.08 7.24 -9.96
CA ASP A 620 -10.64 7.35 -9.68
C ASP A 620 -10.17 6.71 -8.36
N PHE A 621 -11.09 6.12 -7.58
CA PHE A 621 -10.85 5.61 -6.22
C PHE A 621 -10.33 6.66 -5.22
N VAL A 622 -10.64 7.94 -5.47
CA VAL A 622 -10.38 9.07 -4.57
C VAL A 622 -11.71 9.67 -4.12
N SER A 623 -12.59 9.93 -5.08
CA SER A 623 -13.92 10.50 -4.83
C SER A 623 -15.00 9.45 -5.04
N PHE A 624 -15.95 9.38 -4.10
CA PHE A 624 -16.99 8.35 -4.08
C PHE A 624 -18.40 8.95 -3.99
N SER A 625 -19.34 8.36 -4.73
CA SER A 625 -20.77 8.71 -4.68
C SER A 625 -21.38 8.42 -3.30
N ASP A 626 -22.64 8.80 -3.08
CA ASP A 626 -23.31 8.50 -1.82
C ASP A 626 -23.67 7.01 -1.81
N PRO A 627 -23.55 6.33 -0.65
CA PRO A 627 -23.81 4.90 -0.58
C PRO A 627 -25.27 4.58 -0.91
N GLN A 628 -25.47 3.66 -1.84
CA GLN A 628 -26.77 3.16 -2.29
C GLN A 628 -26.94 1.70 -1.89
N VAL A 629 -28.18 1.30 -1.59
CA VAL A 629 -28.50 -0.10 -1.31
C VAL A 629 -28.47 -0.92 -2.60
N TRP A 630 -27.75 -2.03 -2.59
CA TRP A 630 -27.74 -3.03 -3.67
C TRP A 630 -28.60 -4.25 -3.32
N VAL A 631 -28.41 -4.82 -2.13
CA VAL A 631 -29.19 -5.98 -1.64
C VAL A 631 -29.58 -5.74 -0.20
N ASN A 632 -30.83 -5.38 0.02
CA ASN A 632 -31.45 -5.36 1.34
C ASN A 632 -32.43 -6.52 1.45
N VAL A 633 -32.00 -7.62 2.05
CA VAL A 633 -32.87 -8.77 2.35
C VAL A 633 -32.62 -9.25 3.78
N ASN A 634 -33.68 -9.26 4.59
CA ASN A 634 -33.64 -9.80 5.94
C ASN A 634 -33.84 -11.32 5.90
N GLN A 635 -32.82 -12.05 6.32
CA GLN A 635 -32.78 -13.53 6.34
C GLN A 635 -32.93 -14.10 7.77
N GLY A 636 -33.36 -13.26 8.72
CA GLY A 636 -33.54 -13.60 10.13
C GLY A 636 -32.68 -12.71 11.04
N LYS A 637 -32.79 -12.94 12.36
CA LYS A 637 -32.10 -12.13 13.37
C LYS A 637 -30.58 -12.19 13.18
N GLY A 638 -29.96 -11.05 12.83
CA GLY A 638 -28.52 -10.95 12.60
C GLY A 638 -28.05 -11.56 11.29
N LYS A 639 -28.94 -11.84 10.33
CA LYS A 639 -28.62 -12.61 9.12
C LYS A 639 -29.07 -11.87 7.87
N GLY A 640 -28.13 -11.59 6.99
CA GLY A 640 -28.36 -10.96 5.70
C GLY A 640 -27.46 -11.56 4.61
N MET A 641 -26.82 -10.68 3.86
CA MET A 641 -25.95 -11.02 2.73
C MET A 641 -24.57 -10.39 2.89
N ILE A 642 -23.52 -11.14 2.55
CA ILE A 642 -22.13 -10.69 2.71
C ILE A 642 -21.21 -11.35 1.68
N ASP A 643 -20.00 -10.81 1.54
CA ASP A 643 -18.90 -11.33 0.71
C ASP A 643 -19.30 -11.54 -0.75
N ALA A 644 -19.61 -10.45 -1.45
CA ALA A 644 -19.97 -10.55 -2.85
C ALA A 644 -18.75 -10.47 -3.76
N THR A 645 -18.82 -11.20 -4.88
CA THR A 645 -17.90 -11.06 -6.00
C THR A 645 -18.63 -11.13 -7.34
N ILE A 646 -18.10 -10.47 -8.36
CA ILE A 646 -18.72 -10.32 -9.69
C ILE A 646 -17.85 -10.96 -10.78
N ALA A 647 -18.49 -11.70 -11.68
CA ALA A 647 -17.98 -12.04 -13.00
C ALA A 647 -18.91 -11.48 -14.08
N GLU A 648 -18.38 -11.27 -15.28
CA GLU A 648 -19.17 -10.87 -16.46
C GLU A 648 -18.79 -11.76 -17.63
N GLU A 649 -19.79 -12.24 -18.36
CA GLU A 649 -19.59 -12.97 -19.59
C GLU A 649 -20.72 -12.66 -20.57
N ASN A 650 -20.37 -12.18 -21.77
CA ASN A 650 -21.30 -11.91 -22.88
C ASN A 650 -22.44 -10.93 -22.55
N GLY A 651 -22.14 -9.85 -21.83
CA GLY A 651 -23.09 -8.82 -21.40
C GLY A 651 -23.97 -9.23 -20.21
N VAL A 652 -23.61 -10.32 -19.51
CA VAL A 652 -24.35 -10.82 -18.34
C VAL A 652 -23.42 -10.83 -17.13
N TYR A 653 -23.83 -10.11 -16.09
CA TYR A 653 -23.21 -10.14 -14.78
C TYR A 653 -23.67 -11.36 -13.99
N TYR A 654 -22.71 -12.01 -13.36
CA TYR A 654 -22.90 -13.08 -12.38
C TYR A 654 -22.36 -12.60 -11.05
N ARG A 655 -23.13 -12.80 -9.98
CA ARG A 655 -22.69 -12.48 -8.62
C ARG A 655 -22.72 -13.71 -7.74
N PHE A 656 -21.67 -13.88 -6.96
CA PHE A 656 -21.54 -14.93 -5.96
C PHE A 656 -21.44 -14.27 -4.61
N TYR A 657 -22.23 -14.71 -3.65
CA TYR A 657 -22.21 -14.13 -2.31
C TYR A 657 -22.81 -15.08 -1.28
N LYS A 658 -22.56 -14.82 0.00
CA LYS A 658 -22.98 -15.68 1.11
C LYS A 658 -24.36 -15.28 1.63
N ASP A 659 -25.25 -16.27 1.74
CA ASP A 659 -26.50 -16.16 2.49
C ASP A 659 -26.29 -16.62 3.92
N GLU A 660 -26.36 -15.71 4.88
CA GLU A 660 -26.11 -15.99 6.30
C GLU A 660 -27.22 -16.83 6.97
N SER A 661 -28.40 -17.00 6.35
CA SER A 661 -29.41 -17.95 6.86
C SER A 661 -28.93 -19.39 6.81
N GLN A 662 -28.20 -19.72 5.75
CA GLN A 662 -27.72 -21.07 5.46
C GLN A 662 -26.20 -21.19 5.61
N MET A 663 -25.47 -20.08 5.69
CA MET A 663 -24.01 -19.98 5.65
C MET A 663 -23.39 -20.59 4.38
N LYS A 664 -24.04 -20.35 3.24
CA LYS A 664 -23.69 -20.97 1.95
C LYS A 664 -23.68 -19.94 0.84
N ILE A 665 -22.89 -20.23 -0.21
CA ILE A 665 -22.77 -19.37 -1.38
C ILE A 665 -23.96 -19.59 -2.33
N ARG A 666 -24.50 -18.49 -2.84
CA ARG A 666 -25.52 -18.44 -3.90
C ARG A 666 -24.98 -17.71 -5.11
N GLU A 667 -25.48 -18.04 -6.29
CA GLU A 667 -25.16 -17.38 -7.55
C GLU A 667 -26.40 -16.85 -8.23
N GLU A 668 -26.30 -15.61 -8.70
CA GLU A 668 -27.36 -14.93 -9.44
C GLU A 668 -26.81 -14.24 -10.68
N LYS A 669 -27.69 -14.00 -11.66
CA LYS A 669 -27.32 -13.29 -12.90
C LYS A 669 -28.26 -12.14 -13.25
N SER A 670 -27.71 -11.12 -13.90
CA SER A 670 -28.42 -9.91 -14.37
C SER A 670 -27.71 -9.29 -15.58
N THR A 671 -28.44 -8.55 -16.41
CA THR A 671 -27.89 -7.66 -17.47
C THR A 671 -27.67 -6.23 -16.97
N ASN A 672 -28.03 -5.96 -15.72
CA ASN A 672 -27.84 -4.68 -15.04
C ASN A 672 -27.19 -4.93 -13.67
N LEU A 673 -25.92 -4.53 -13.54
CA LEU A 673 -25.14 -4.69 -12.32
C LEU A 673 -25.80 -3.97 -11.13
N LEU A 674 -26.40 -2.80 -11.36
CA LEU A 674 -26.97 -1.96 -10.31
C LEU A 674 -28.43 -2.29 -9.96
N ALA A 675 -28.99 -3.38 -10.49
CA ALA A 675 -30.34 -3.79 -10.13
C ALA A 675 -30.44 -4.07 -8.62
N ALA A 676 -31.29 -3.32 -7.91
CA ALA A 676 -31.43 -3.45 -6.46
C ALA A 676 -32.45 -4.52 -6.06
N ILE A 677 -32.20 -5.23 -4.96
CA ILE A 677 -33.20 -6.04 -4.27
C ILE A 677 -33.58 -5.35 -2.97
N GLY A 678 -34.83 -4.88 -2.88
CA GLY A 678 -35.30 -4.06 -1.77
C GLY A 678 -34.96 -2.57 -1.95
N THR A 679 -35.22 -1.79 -0.91
CA THR A 679 -34.94 -0.34 -0.84
C THR A 679 -34.18 -0.01 0.44
N ALA A 680 -33.76 1.24 0.63
CA ALA A 680 -33.11 1.68 1.87
C ALA A 680 -33.94 1.43 3.14
N THR A 681 -35.27 1.45 3.04
CA THR A 681 -36.18 1.34 4.20
C THR A 681 -37.00 0.06 4.22
N THR A 682 -37.11 -0.64 3.09
CA THR A 682 -37.97 -1.83 2.94
C THR A 682 -37.18 -3.00 2.37
N PRO A 683 -36.99 -4.10 3.12
CA PRO A 683 -36.34 -5.30 2.63
C PRO A 683 -37.09 -5.94 1.45
N GLY A 684 -36.32 -6.47 0.49
CA GLY A 684 -36.83 -7.23 -0.64
C GLY A 684 -36.92 -8.74 -0.36
N THR A 685 -37.11 -9.52 -1.42
CA THR A 685 -37.10 -10.99 -1.37
C THR A 685 -36.12 -11.52 -2.41
N LEU A 686 -35.35 -12.54 -2.06
CA LEU A 686 -34.41 -13.17 -2.98
C LEU A 686 -35.11 -13.83 -4.16
N PRO A 687 -34.49 -13.81 -5.36
CA PRO A 687 -34.94 -14.64 -6.45
C PRO A 687 -34.80 -16.13 -6.08
N LYS A 688 -35.81 -16.91 -6.46
CA LYS A 688 -35.90 -18.36 -6.17
C LYS A 688 -36.01 -19.22 -7.41
N GLN A 689 -36.36 -18.63 -8.55
CA GLN A 689 -36.57 -19.36 -9.80
C GLN A 689 -35.25 -19.50 -10.55
N THR A 690 -34.90 -20.73 -10.92
CA THR A 690 -33.74 -21.08 -11.74
C THR A 690 -34.13 -21.27 -13.20
N GLY A 691 -33.14 -21.35 -14.10
CA GLY A 691 -33.36 -21.63 -15.52
C GLY A 691 -33.96 -20.47 -16.33
N LEU A 692 -34.07 -19.28 -15.73
CA LEU A 692 -34.55 -18.08 -16.41
C LEU A 692 -33.47 -17.51 -17.34
N ALA A 693 -33.91 -16.88 -18.43
CA ALA A 693 -33.03 -16.04 -19.25
C ALA A 693 -32.54 -14.83 -18.43
N ALA A 694 -31.35 -14.32 -18.77
CA ALA A 694 -30.85 -13.10 -18.13
C ALA A 694 -31.80 -11.93 -18.41
N SER A 695 -32.02 -11.08 -17.41
CA SER A 695 -32.91 -9.93 -17.48
C SER A 695 -32.28 -8.73 -16.78
N ALA A 696 -32.91 -7.56 -16.79
CA ALA A 696 -32.43 -6.40 -16.04
C ALA A 696 -32.61 -6.54 -14.51
N GLN A 697 -33.26 -7.60 -14.05
CA GLN A 697 -33.38 -7.96 -12.63
C GLN A 697 -32.53 -9.20 -12.34
N TRP A 698 -32.06 -9.31 -11.10
CA TRP A 698 -31.34 -10.49 -10.63
C TRP A 698 -32.24 -11.74 -10.63
N THR A 699 -31.73 -12.82 -11.21
CA THR A 699 -32.37 -14.14 -11.23
C THR A 699 -31.43 -15.19 -10.66
N LEU A 700 -31.99 -16.20 -9.99
CA LEU A 700 -31.18 -17.24 -9.37
C LEU A 700 -30.60 -18.16 -10.46
N VAL A 701 -29.29 -18.38 -10.42
CA VAL A 701 -28.63 -19.43 -11.22
C VAL A 701 -28.64 -20.71 -10.42
N ARG A 702 -28.02 -20.67 -9.23
CA ARG A 702 -27.93 -21.80 -8.32
C ARG A 702 -27.81 -21.34 -6.88
N ASP A 703 -28.42 -22.11 -5.99
CA ASP A 703 -28.28 -21.94 -4.55
C ASP A 703 -27.33 -23.00 -3.98
N GLN A 704 -26.67 -22.70 -2.87
CA GLN A 704 -25.78 -23.62 -2.15
C GLN A 704 -24.64 -24.21 -3.01
N ILE A 705 -23.91 -23.33 -3.71
CA ILE A 705 -22.80 -23.73 -4.58
C ILE A 705 -21.74 -24.53 -3.82
N GLY A 706 -21.27 -25.61 -4.46
CA GLY A 706 -20.24 -26.51 -3.94
C GLY A 706 -20.67 -27.43 -2.80
N ASN A 707 -21.84 -27.20 -2.18
CA ASN A 707 -22.28 -27.94 -0.99
C ASN A 707 -22.37 -29.46 -1.25
N GLY A 708 -21.78 -30.24 -0.34
CA GLY A 708 -21.75 -31.71 -0.40
C GLY A 708 -20.57 -32.29 -1.17
N GLN A 709 -19.75 -31.46 -1.83
CA GLN A 709 -18.55 -31.96 -2.52
C GLN A 709 -17.41 -32.25 -1.55
N ASN A 710 -16.45 -33.09 -1.97
CA ASN A 710 -15.23 -33.31 -1.21
C ASN A 710 -14.42 -32.00 -1.13
N ASN A 711 -14.00 -31.57 0.06
CA ASN A 711 -13.20 -30.36 0.18
C ASN A 711 -11.72 -30.55 -0.17
N GLN A 712 -11.30 -31.76 -0.60
CA GLN A 712 -9.94 -32.15 -0.98
C GLN A 712 -8.93 -32.26 0.18
N TYR A 713 -9.39 -32.04 1.43
CA TYR A 713 -8.58 -32.03 2.64
C TYR A 713 -9.13 -32.95 3.74
N GLY A 714 -9.82 -34.03 3.35
CA GLY A 714 -10.32 -35.05 4.27
C GLY A 714 -11.71 -34.79 4.84
N GLY A 715 -12.44 -33.80 4.31
CA GLY A 715 -13.80 -33.45 4.71
C GLY A 715 -14.74 -33.19 3.54
N THR A 716 -15.91 -32.62 3.87
CA THR A 716 -16.93 -32.20 2.91
C THR A 716 -17.03 -30.67 2.93
N PHE A 717 -17.19 -30.05 1.77
CA PHE A 717 -17.55 -28.65 1.67
C PHE A 717 -19.03 -28.49 2.02
N SER A 718 -19.33 -27.96 3.20
CA SER A 718 -20.69 -27.85 3.77
C SER A 718 -21.21 -26.41 3.85
N GLY A 719 -20.36 -25.43 3.56
CA GLY A 719 -20.60 -24.00 3.70
C GLY A 719 -19.28 -23.26 3.56
N GLY A 720 -19.33 -21.96 3.31
CA GLY A 720 -18.14 -21.15 3.06
C GLY A 720 -18.46 -19.66 3.01
N GLU A 721 -17.42 -18.86 2.84
CA GLU A 721 -17.48 -17.40 2.76
C GLU A 721 -16.42 -16.86 1.81
N GLY A 722 -16.40 -15.54 1.59
CA GLY A 722 -15.41 -14.89 0.74
C GLY A 722 -15.20 -15.50 -0.65
N PRO A 723 -16.25 -15.76 -1.47
CA PRO A 723 -16.06 -16.28 -2.81
C PRO A 723 -15.19 -15.33 -3.65
N SER A 724 -14.22 -15.87 -4.38
CA SER A 724 -13.39 -15.16 -5.35
C SER A 724 -13.52 -15.85 -6.70
N VAL A 725 -14.18 -15.19 -7.66
CA VAL A 725 -14.36 -15.69 -9.03
C VAL A 725 -13.40 -14.99 -9.98
N PHE A 726 -12.74 -15.74 -10.87
CA PHE A 726 -11.83 -15.15 -11.86
C PHE A 726 -11.72 -16.03 -13.11
N PRO A 727 -11.48 -15.43 -14.29
CA PRO A 727 -11.31 -16.18 -15.53
C PRO A 727 -9.97 -16.92 -15.50
N ALA A 728 -9.94 -18.11 -16.12
CA ALA A 728 -8.69 -18.77 -16.43
C ALA A 728 -8.04 -18.07 -17.64
N ASN A 729 -6.73 -17.90 -17.60
CA ASN A 729 -5.94 -17.41 -18.72
C ASN A 729 -6.04 -18.36 -19.91
N ASP A 730 -5.90 -17.80 -21.11
CA ASP A 730 -5.66 -18.59 -22.31
C ASP A 730 -4.47 -19.53 -22.11
N GLY A 731 -4.68 -20.84 -22.31
CA GLY A 731 -3.62 -21.83 -22.15
C GLY A 731 -3.30 -22.21 -20.70
N ASP A 732 -4.15 -21.87 -19.72
CA ASP A 732 -4.01 -22.41 -18.36
C ASP A 732 -3.93 -23.94 -18.40
N VAL A 733 -2.94 -24.50 -17.71
CA VAL A 733 -2.58 -25.93 -17.82
C VAL A 733 -3.68 -26.88 -17.37
N ASN A 734 -4.69 -26.40 -16.65
CA ASN A 734 -5.80 -27.22 -16.17
C ASN A 734 -7.03 -27.15 -17.10
N GLY A 735 -7.04 -26.28 -18.12
CA GLY A 735 -8.04 -26.24 -19.19
C GLY A 735 -9.46 -25.83 -18.78
N ASN A 736 -9.61 -25.11 -17.67
CA ASN A 736 -10.90 -24.58 -17.21
C ASN A 736 -11.18 -23.22 -17.82
N LYS A 737 -12.44 -22.76 -17.84
CA LYS A 737 -12.77 -21.39 -18.25
C LYS A 737 -12.71 -20.39 -17.10
N TRP A 738 -13.14 -20.83 -15.92
CA TRP A 738 -13.26 -20.01 -14.74
C TRP A 738 -12.86 -20.82 -13.50
N TYR A 739 -12.40 -20.10 -12.48
CA TYR A 739 -12.20 -20.63 -11.14
C TYR A 739 -13.09 -19.88 -10.16
N LEU A 740 -13.57 -20.60 -9.16
CA LEU A 740 -14.26 -20.05 -8.01
C LEU A 740 -13.59 -20.58 -6.75
N PHE A 741 -12.91 -19.73 -6.01
CA PHE A 741 -12.31 -20.10 -4.72
C PHE A 741 -13.25 -19.65 -3.61
N ILE A 742 -13.56 -20.54 -2.66
CA ILE A 742 -14.44 -20.22 -1.53
C ILE A 742 -13.73 -20.54 -0.21
N ASP A 743 -13.63 -19.57 0.70
CA ASP A 743 -13.00 -19.76 2.00
C ASP A 743 -13.87 -20.72 2.83
N GLN A 744 -13.26 -21.79 3.33
CA GLN A 744 -13.92 -22.72 4.26
C GLN A 744 -13.29 -22.60 5.66
N PRO A 745 -13.75 -21.65 6.48
CA PRO A 745 -13.36 -21.50 7.87
C PRO A 745 -13.54 -22.78 8.70
N GLY A 746 -12.80 -22.88 9.81
CA GLY A 746 -12.91 -24.01 10.74
C GLY A 746 -14.31 -24.21 11.31
N TYR A 747 -15.08 -23.14 11.50
CA TYR A 747 -16.46 -23.22 11.99
C TYR A 747 -17.48 -23.72 10.93
N HIS A 748 -17.05 -23.85 9.66
CA HIS A 748 -17.74 -24.60 8.61
C HIS A 748 -17.15 -26.00 8.41
N GLY A 749 -16.38 -26.50 9.37
CA GLY A 749 -15.69 -27.80 9.29
C GLY A 749 -14.60 -27.85 8.21
N GLY A 750 -14.11 -26.69 7.77
CA GLY A 750 -13.07 -26.58 6.76
C GLY A 750 -11.66 -26.52 7.31
N PRO A 751 -10.66 -26.51 6.41
CA PRO A 751 -9.24 -26.46 6.75
C PRO A 751 -8.74 -25.03 7.09
N ASN A 752 -9.63 -24.04 7.19
CA ASN A 752 -9.32 -22.63 7.47
C ASN A 752 -8.49 -21.95 6.36
N HIS A 753 -8.83 -22.26 5.11
CA HIS A 753 -8.32 -21.61 3.91
C HIS A 753 -9.28 -21.86 2.74
N TYR A 754 -8.99 -21.23 1.60
CA TYR A 754 -9.72 -21.41 0.36
C TYR A 754 -9.79 -22.87 -0.12
N ILE A 755 -10.97 -23.25 -0.60
CA ILE A 755 -11.25 -24.46 -1.38
C ILE A 755 -11.44 -24.05 -2.84
N GLY A 756 -10.68 -24.69 -3.74
CA GLY A 756 -10.74 -24.40 -5.16
C GLY A 756 -11.91 -25.11 -5.84
N PHE A 757 -12.59 -24.43 -6.74
CA PHE A 757 -13.55 -25.01 -7.66
C PHE A 757 -13.26 -24.58 -9.10
N LYS A 758 -13.43 -25.49 -10.05
CA LYS A 758 -13.48 -25.16 -11.48
C LYS A 758 -14.91 -24.91 -11.93
N VAL A 759 -15.07 -23.97 -12.84
CA VAL A 759 -16.36 -23.58 -13.44
C VAL A 759 -16.18 -23.51 -14.96
N ASN A 760 -17.00 -24.28 -15.68
CA ASN A 760 -16.93 -24.33 -17.15
C ASN A 760 -17.95 -23.41 -17.82
N ASP A 761 -19.04 -23.10 -17.13
CA ASP A 761 -20.12 -22.24 -17.62
C ASP A 761 -20.83 -21.61 -16.41
N LEU A 762 -20.65 -20.29 -16.26
CA LEU A 762 -21.29 -19.49 -15.21
C LEU A 762 -22.82 -19.58 -15.29
N ALA A 763 -23.42 -19.75 -16.46
CA ALA A 763 -24.88 -19.81 -16.60
C ALA A 763 -25.54 -21.02 -15.93
N THR A 764 -24.77 -22.04 -15.55
CA THR A 764 -25.26 -23.30 -14.98
C THR A 764 -25.14 -23.39 -13.46
N GLY A 765 -24.21 -22.62 -12.87
CA GLY A 765 -23.73 -22.77 -11.50
C GLY A 765 -23.09 -24.13 -11.19
N GLU A 766 -22.72 -24.91 -12.21
CA GLU A 766 -22.00 -26.17 -12.02
C GLU A 766 -20.54 -25.93 -11.66
N VAL A 767 -20.18 -26.38 -10.47
CA VAL A 767 -18.82 -26.30 -9.94
C VAL A 767 -18.31 -27.68 -9.61
N THR A 768 -17.01 -27.91 -9.73
CA THR A 768 -16.35 -29.14 -9.26
C THR A 768 -15.17 -28.77 -8.38
N SER A 769 -15.09 -29.29 -7.17
CA SER A 769 -13.97 -29.03 -6.27
C SER A 769 -12.67 -29.60 -6.85
N VAL A 770 -11.59 -28.84 -6.71
CA VAL A 770 -10.25 -29.15 -7.22
C VAL A 770 -9.23 -28.95 -6.12
N LYS A 771 -8.20 -29.79 -6.13
CA LYS A 771 -7.13 -29.75 -5.14
C LYS A 771 -6.00 -28.87 -5.66
N TYR A 772 -5.52 -27.95 -4.82
CA TYR A 772 -4.28 -27.21 -5.09
C TYR A 772 -3.08 -28.17 -5.09
N LYS A 773 -2.18 -28.00 -6.07
CA LYS A 773 -0.89 -28.71 -6.13
C LYS A 773 0.02 -28.22 -5.01
N SER A 774 0.07 -26.90 -4.82
CA SER A 774 0.68 -26.23 -3.68
C SER A 774 -0.13 -24.99 -3.30
N LEU A 775 -0.13 -24.65 -2.00
CA LEU A 775 -0.75 -23.44 -1.47
C LEU A 775 0.33 -22.57 -0.84
N PRO A 776 0.28 -21.24 -1.03
CA PRO A 776 1.20 -20.36 -0.35
C PRO A 776 0.91 -20.39 1.16
N THR A 777 1.96 -20.25 1.95
CA THR A 777 1.87 -20.31 3.42
C THR A 777 2.72 -19.19 4.00
N ASN A 778 2.10 -18.36 4.85
CA ASN A 778 2.80 -17.30 5.57
C ASN A 778 3.73 -17.88 6.64
N SER A 779 4.65 -17.07 7.14
CA SER A 779 5.64 -17.45 8.16
C SER A 779 5.02 -17.82 9.51
N ASP A 780 3.77 -17.44 9.75
CA ASP A 780 2.94 -17.85 10.89
C ASP A 780 2.22 -19.20 10.68
N GLY A 781 2.38 -19.83 9.50
CA GLY A 781 1.68 -21.05 9.10
C GLY A 781 0.30 -20.82 8.50
N GLY A 782 -0.15 -19.58 8.42
CA GLY A 782 -1.42 -19.18 7.82
C GLY A 782 -1.45 -19.38 6.32
N LYS A 783 -2.63 -19.68 5.76
CA LYS A 783 -2.86 -19.91 4.33
C LYS A 783 -3.92 -18.95 3.79
N PRO A 784 -4.05 -18.77 2.47
CA PRO A 784 -5.02 -17.85 1.89
C PRO A 784 -6.44 -18.08 2.39
N ARG A 785 -6.98 -17.05 3.04
CA ARG A 785 -8.41 -16.82 3.28
C ARG A 785 -8.86 -15.65 2.41
N HIS A 786 -10.10 -15.17 2.60
CA HIS A 786 -10.78 -14.18 1.74
C HIS A 786 -9.83 -13.18 1.08
N GLY A 787 -9.81 -13.15 -0.25
CA GLY A 787 -8.95 -12.27 -1.05
C GLY A 787 -9.24 -12.44 -2.54
N THR A 788 -8.31 -12.03 -3.41
CA THR A 788 -8.56 -12.00 -4.87
C THR A 788 -7.37 -12.47 -5.68
N VAL A 789 -7.67 -13.24 -6.73
CA VAL A 789 -6.70 -13.68 -7.74
C VAL A 789 -6.88 -12.83 -8.99
N VAL A 790 -5.78 -12.30 -9.53
CA VAL A 790 -5.75 -11.50 -10.76
C VAL A 790 -4.82 -12.12 -11.80
N PRO A 791 -5.29 -12.30 -13.05
CA PRO A 791 -4.42 -12.57 -14.21
C PRO A 791 -3.35 -11.51 -14.40
N VAL A 792 -2.14 -11.92 -14.77
CA VAL A 792 -1.00 -11.04 -15.06
C VAL A 792 -0.19 -11.50 -16.27
N THR A 793 0.37 -10.53 -17.00
CA THR A 793 1.30 -10.76 -18.10
C THR A 793 2.63 -11.31 -17.59
N ARG A 794 3.44 -11.90 -18.48
CA ARG A 794 4.78 -12.39 -18.13
C ARG A 794 5.67 -11.29 -17.55
N ALA A 795 5.62 -10.09 -18.12
CA ALA A 795 6.42 -8.97 -17.65
C ALA A 795 6.01 -8.51 -16.24
N GLN A 796 4.71 -8.44 -15.93
CA GLN A 796 4.20 -8.13 -14.59
C GLN A 796 4.57 -9.21 -13.58
N TYR A 797 4.38 -10.49 -13.94
CA TYR A 797 4.75 -11.64 -13.11
C TYR A 797 6.24 -11.63 -12.76
N GLN A 798 7.12 -11.39 -13.74
CA GLN A 798 8.55 -11.30 -13.52
C GLN A 798 8.91 -10.19 -12.52
N LYS A 799 8.31 -8.99 -12.64
CA LYS A 799 8.55 -7.90 -11.68
C LYS A 799 8.15 -8.29 -10.25
N VAL A 800 7.01 -8.96 -10.10
CA VAL A 800 6.52 -9.45 -8.80
C VAL A 800 7.51 -10.46 -8.20
N LEU A 801 8.01 -11.41 -9.00
CA LEU A 801 9.04 -12.34 -8.55
C LEU A 801 10.36 -11.63 -8.19
N GLU A 802 10.84 -10.69 -9.01
CA GLU A 802 12.07 -9.94 -8.74
C GLU A 802 12.02 -9.16 -7.43
N ALA A 803 10.83 -8.64 -7.10
CA ALA A 803 10.60 -7.91 -5.87
C ALA A 803 10.50 -8.83 -4.64
N TYR A 804 9.74 -9.93 -4.76
CA TYR A 804 9.29 -10.69 -3.59
C TYR A 804 9.74 -12.15 -3.54
N ALA A 805 10.37 -12.70 -4.58
CA ALA A 805 10.85 -14.09 -4.63
C ALA A 805 12.11 -14.21 -5.49
N LYS A 806 13.20 -13.56 -5.06
CA LYS A 806 14.46 -13.47 -5.83
C LYS A 806 15.14 -14.80 -6.15
N ASN A 807 14.86 -15.82 -5.35
CA ASN A 807 15.29 -17.21 -5.55
C ASN A 807 14.48 -17.95 -6.62
N VAL A 808 13.32 -17.41 -7.03
CA VAL A 808 12.47 -17.91 -8.12
C VAL A 808 12.59 -17.03 -9.35
N ALA A 809 12.81 -15.72 -9.19
CA ALA A 809 12.97 -14.80 -10.31
C ALA A 809 14.19 -15.15 -11.17
N VAL A 810 13.97 -15.48 -12.44
CA VAL A 810 15.05 -15.78 -13.39
C VAL A 810 15.63 -14.49 -13.93
N LYS A 811 16.94 -14.33 -13.82
CA LYS A 811 17.70 -13.19 -14.33
C LYS A 811 18.21 -13.44 -15.75
N SER A 812 18.68 -14.65 -16.04
CA SER A 812 19.16 -15.04 -17.36
C SER A 812 19.03 -16.54 -17.60
N VAL A 813 18.94 -16.90 -18.87
CA VAL A 813 18.93 -18.27 -19.38
C VAL A 813 20.13 -18.42 -20.32
N ASP A 814 20.91 -19.49 -20.19
CA ASP A 814 22.00 -19.75 -21.11
C ASP A 814 21.48 -19.98 -22.54
N ALA A 815 22.26 -19.52 -23.53
CA ALA A 815 21.90 -19.68 -24.92
C ALA A 815 21.88 -21.16 -25.33
N MET A 816 20.77 -21.61 -25.88
CA MET A 816 20.59 -22.97 -26.38
C MET A 816 20.57 -22.97 -27.91
N ALA A 817 21.39 -23.81 -28.53
CA ALA A 817 21.43 -23.96 -29.98
C ALA A 817 21.60 -25.43 -30.38
N VAL A 818 20.89 -25.84 -31.42
CA VAL A 818 20.96 -27.20 -31.98
C VAL A 818 20.97 -27.13 -33.50
N SER A 819 21.37 -28.22 -34.13
CA SER A 819 21.30 -28.34 -35.59
C SER A 819 20.60 -29.64 -35.98
N THR A 820 19.82 -29.56 -37.06
CA THR A 820 19.20 -30.71 -37.73
C THR A 820 19.46 -30.61 -39.24
N LYS A 821 19.16 -31.67 -39.98
CA LYS A 821 19.16 -31.63 -41.44
C LYS A 821 17.79 -31.29 -41.98
N VAL A 822 17.74 -30.80 -43.21
CA VAL A 822 16.51 -30.59 -43.96
C VAL A 822 15.63 -31.85 -43.93
N GLY A 823 14.39 -31.69 -43.47
CA GLY A 823 13.40 -32.75 -43.36
C GLY A 823 13.55 -33.68 -42.15
N GLU A 824 14.60 -33.53 -41.33
CA GLU A 824 14.79 -34.28 -40.09
C GLU A 824 14.19 -33.50 -38.90
N ASP A 825 13.26 -34.13 -38.17
CA ASP A 825 12.59 -33.54 -37.01
C ASP A 825 13.61 -33.23 -35.87
N PRO A 826 13.83 -31.95 -35.51
CA PRO A 826 14.80 -31.57 -34.50
C PRO A 826 14.35 -31.83 -33.06
N THR A 827 13.10 -32.26 -32.82
CA THR A 827 12.52 -32.38 -31.46
C THR A 827 13.39 -33.24 -30.53
N GLY A 828 13.95 -34.34 -31.03
CA GLY A 828 14.82 -35.23 -30.24
C GLY A 828 16.22 -34.68 -29.96
N SER A 829 16.61 -33.57 -30.61
CA SER A 829 17.91 -32.92 -30.44
C SER A 829 17.87 -31.69 -29.55
N LEU A 830 16.68 -31.19 -29.19
CA LEU A 830 16.54 -30.05 -28.28
C LEU A 830 17.13 -30.38 -26.90
N PRO A 831 17.75 -29.41 -26.20
CA PRO A 831 18.28 -29.63 -24.86
C PRO A 831 17.15 -30.03 -23.91
N ALA A 832 17.32 -31.14 -23.19
CA ALA A 832 16.35 -31.56 -22.19
C ALA A 832 16.29 -30.61 -20.98
N LYS A 833 17.36 -29.82 -20.77
CA LYS A 833 17.48 -28.87 -19.67
C LYS A 833 17.95 -27.50 -20.14
N ALA A 834 17.49 -26.46 -19.44
CA ALA A 834 18.00 -25.10 -19.52
C ALA A 834 18.81 -24.78 -18.26
N HIS A 835 19.91 -24.05 -18.42
CA HIS A 835 20.67 -23.50 -17.29
C HIS A 835 20.13 -22.10 -16.97
N LEU A 836 19.62 -21.92 -15.75
CA LEU A 836 19.04 -20.67 -15.27
C LEU A 836 19.93 -20.03 -14.22
N THR A 837 20.10 -18.72 -14.30
CA THR A 837 20.63 -17.88 -13.21
C THR A 837 19.50 -17.05 -12.63
N HIS A 838 19.26 -17.16 -11.32
CA HIS A 838 18.24 -16.39 -10.61
C HIS A 838 18.77 -15.02 -10.13
N VAL A 839 17.86 -14.16 -9.69
CA VAL A 839 18.16 -12.79 -9.24
C VAL A 839 18.99 -12.78 -7.96
N ASP A 840 18.80 -13.77 -7.07
CA ASP A 840 19.63 -13.94 -5.88
C ASP A 840 21.05 -14.49 -6.17
N GLY A 841 21.33 -14.85 -7.43
CA GLY A 841 22.60 -15.39 -7.88
C GLY A 841 22.70 -16.92 -7.82
N SER A 842 21.66 -17.62 -7.40
CA SER A 842 21.60 -19.08 -7.48
C SER A 842 21.45 -19.56 -8.92
N GLU A 843 22.04 -20.72 -9.23
CA GLU A 843 22.02 -21.33 -10.57
C GLU A 843 21.39 -22.72 -10.51
N ALA A 844 20.67 -23.12 -11.57
CA ALA A 844 20.02 -24.43 -11.65
C ALA A 844 19.89 -24.94 -13.10
N ASP A 845 20.07 -26.26 -13.28
CA ASP A 845 19.74 -26.97 -14.53
C ASP A 845 18.34 -27.58 -14.42
N VAL A 846 17.39 -27.05 -15.19
CA VAL A 846 15.96 -27.36 -15.05
C VAL A 846 15.43 -28.01 -16.32
N ASP A 847 14.53 -28.99 -16.18
CA ASP A 847 13.92 -29.66 -17.32
C ASP A 847 13.09 -28.67 -18.16
N VAL A 848 13.07 -28.86 -19.48
CA VAL A 848 12.32 -28.01 -20.42
C VAL A 848 11.27 -28.84 -21.15
N VAL A 849 10.05 -28.29 -21.23
CA VAL A 849 9.01 -28.78 -22.14
C VAL A 849 8.97 -27.87 -23.35
N TRP A 850 9.31 -28.42 -24.51
CA TRP A 850 9.35 -27.69 -25.78
C TRP A 850 8.02 -27.74 -26.52
N GLU A 851 7.69 -26.65 -27.22
CA GLU A 851 6.56 -26.62 -28.14
C GLU A 851 6.79 -27.55 -29.33
N LYS A 852 5.70 -28.01 -29.95
CA LYS A 852 5.77 -28.82 -31.16
C LYS A 852 6.33 -27.99 -32.31
N ILE A 853 7.33 -28.53 -33.00
CA ILE A 853 7.92 -27.89 -34.17
C ILE A 853 7.11 -28.25 -35.43
N PRO A 854 6.57 -27.27 -36.17
CA PRO A 854 5.95 -27.50 -37.48
C PRO A 854 6.95 -28.08 -38.50
N ALA A 855 6.49 -29.03 -39.32
CA ALA A 855 7.33 -29.66 -40.35
C ALA A 855 7.89 -28.67 -41.38
N ASP A 856 7.16 -27.59 -41.62
CA ASP A 856 7.56 -26.55 -42.57
C ASP A 856 8.78 -25.75 -42.10
N ASP A 857 8.98 -25.63 -40.78
CA ASP A 857 10.09 -24.85 -40.19
C ASP A 857 11.46 -25.52 -40.43
N TYR A 858 11.47 -26.84 -40.63
CA TYR A 858 12.68 -27.61 -40.96
C TYR A 858 12.65 -28.23 -42.37
N ALA A 859 11.75 -27.79 -43.24
CA ALA A 859 11.64 -28.27 -44.61
C ALA A 859 12.73 -27.70 -45.56
N LYS A 860 13.46 -26.67 -45.13
CA LYS A 860 14.51 -25.98 -45.91
C LYS A 860 15.63 -25.49 -45.00
N THR A 861 16.78 -25.18 -45.58
CA THR A 861 17.92 -24.59 -44.87
C THR A 861 17.59 -23.22 -44.30
N GLY A 862 18.13 -22.93 -43.11
CA GLY A 862 17.85 -21.69 -42.39
C GLY A 862 17.98 -21.84 -40.89
N THR A 863 17.55 -20.80 -40.16
CA THR A 863 17.51 -20.79 -38.69
C THR A 863 16.13 -20.36 -38.21
N PHE A 864 15.63 -20.99 -37.16
CA PHE A 864 14.40 -20.58 -36.47
C PHE A 864 14.55 -20.78 -34.96
N THR A 865 13.66 -20.18 -34.18
CA THR A 865 13.62 -20.36 -32.72
C THR A 865 12.47 -21.30 -32.34
N VAL A 866 12.74 -22.17 -31.38
CA VAL A 866 11.75 -23.04 -30.75
C VAL A 866 11.54 -22.54 -29.34
N ARG A 867 10.29 -22.37 -28.94
CA ARG A 867 9.92 -21.95 -27.58
C ARG A 867 9.68 -23.18 -26.70
N GLY A 868 10.01 -23.02 -25.43
CA GLY A 868 9.76 -24.01 -24.39
C GLY A 868 9.53 -23.33 -23.05
N VAL A 869 9.20 -24.13 -22.04
CA VAL A 869 8.96 -23.66 -20.68
C VAL A 869 9.80 -24.49 -19.71
N ALA A 870 10.63 -23.80 -18.94
CA ALA A 870 11.36 -24.39 -17.82
C ALA A 870 10.38 -24.95 -16.77
N GLN A 871 10.66 -26.14 -16.25
CA GLN A 871 9.79 -26.84 -15.30
C GLN A 871 10.17 -26.58 -13.83
N ASP A 872 10.65 -25.38 -13.53
CA ASP A 872 10.94 -24.87 -12.19
C ASP A 872 9.82 -23.92 -11.70
N ASP A 873 9.93 -23.44 -10.47
CA ASP A 873 8.90 -22.61 -9.83
C ASP A 873 8.65 -21.27 -10.55
N SER A 874 9.60 -20.79 -11.37
CA SER A 874 9.45 -19.59 -12.19
C SER A 874 8.63 -19.79 -13.47
N ARG A 875 8.58 -21.04 -13.97
CA ARG A 875 8.06 -21.41 -15.30
C ARG A 875 8.56 -20.48 -16.40
N MET A 876 9.87 -20.19 -16.41
CA MET A 876 10.46 -19.26 -17.38
C MET A 876 10.28 -19.76 -18.82
N PRO A 877 9.72 -18.92 -19.73
CA PRO A 877 9.81 -19.17 -21.16
C PRO A 877 11.28 -19.18 -21.60
N VAL A 878 11.67 -20.22 -22.32
CA VAL A 878 13.02 -20.42 -22.84
C VAL A 878 12.97 -20.60 -24.36
N GLU A 879 14.07 -20.26 -25.03
CA GLU A 879 14.18 -20.40 -26.48
C GLU A 879 15.44 -21.17 -26.87
N ALA A 880 15.33 -22.04 -27.87
CA ALA A 880 16.47 -22.67 -28.52
C ALA A 880 16.52 -22.27 -30.00
N THR A 881 17.71 -21.90 -30.49
CA THR A 881 17.93 -21.65 -31.91
C THR A 881 18.22 -22.96 -32.63
N VAL A 882 17.40 -23.30 -33.62
CA VAL A 882 17.60 -24.48 -34.48
C VAL A 882 18.21 -24.02 -35.80
N THR A 883 19.32 -24.65 -36.19
CA THR A 883 19.95 -24.46 -37.51
C THR A 883 19.69 -25.68 -38.39
N VAL A 884 18.96 -25.47 -39.49
CA VAL A 884 18.65 -26.51 -40.48
C VAL A 884 19.72 -26.50 -41.57
N THR A 885 20.48 -27.60 -41.63
CA THR A 885 21.57 -27.81 -42.58
C THR A 885 21.12 -28.60 -43.79
N GLY A 886 21.63 -28.21 -44.96
CA GLY A 886 21.28 -28.78 -46.25
C GLY A 886 22.30 -29.80 -46.74
N THR A 887 22.04 -30.38 -47.91
CA THR A 887 23.10 -31.11 -48.62
C THR A 887 24.11 -30.13 -49.21
N SER A 888 25.39 -30.28 -48.90
CA SER A 888 26.44 -29.40 -49.41
C SER A 888 26.59 -29.48 -50.94
N ILE A 889 26.63 -28.32 -51.60
CA ILE A 889 26.91 -28.16 -53.04
C ILE A 889 28.42 -28.14 -53.36
N ALA A 890 29.31 -28.25 -52.35
CA ALA A 890 30.75 -28.19 -52.57
C ALA A 890 31.26 -29.21 -53.63
N ASP A 891 30.64 -30.39 -53.68
CA ASP A 891 30.99 -31.46 -54.62
C ASP A 891 30.17 -31.45 -55.92
N ALA A 892 29.26 -30.49 -56.12
CA ALA A 892 28.42 -30.46 -57.32
C ALA A 892 29.22 -30.14 -58.59
N ASP A 893 28.93 -30.80 -59.70
CA ASP A 893 29.47 -30.46 -61.01
C ASP A 893 28.78 -29.22 -61.55
N VAL A 894 29.52 -28.11 -61.63
CA VAL A 894 29.04 -26.83 -62.17
C VAL A 894 29.56 -26.68 -63.59
N THR A 895 28.67 -26.80 -64.57
CA THR A 895 28.98 -26.64 -66.00
C THR A 895 28.46 -25.30 -66.49
N LEU A 896 29.34 -24.54 -67.15
CA LEU A 896 28.99 -23.27 -67.80
C LEU A 896 28.67 -23.53 -69.27
N GLU A 897 27.66 -22.84 -69.83
CA GLU A 897 27.31 -22.95 -71.26
C GLU A 897 28.50 -22.66 -72.19
N LYS A 898 29.40 -21.80 -71.72
CA LYS A 898 30.62 -21.40 -72.39
C LYS A 898 31.66 -20.99 -71.35
N THR A 899 32.87 -21.48 -71.51
CA THR A 899 34.01 -21.17 -70.62
C THR A 899 34.97 -20.13 -71.21
N GLU A 900 34.69 -19.65 -72.43
CA GLU A 900 35.46 -18.60 -73.10
C GLU A 900 34.57 -17.58 -73.82
N TYR A 901 34.74 -16.30 -73.49
CA TYR A 901 34.06 -15.17 -74.15
C TYR A 901 35.08 -14.23 -74.79
N THR A 902 34.59 -13.36 -75.66
CA THR A 902 35.35 -12.24 -76.18
C THR A 902 34.86 -10.97 -75.50
N ALA A 903 35.78 -10.12 -75.04
CA ALA A 903 35.44 -8.84 -74.41
C ALA A 903 34.82 -7.87 -75.44
N ASP A 904 33.64 -7.35 -75.12
CA ASP A 904 32.91 -6.34 -75.90
C ASP A 904 32.42 -5.17 -75.02
N GLY A 905 32.85 -5.13 -73.75
CA GLY A 905 32.44 -4.12 -72.76
C GLY A 905 31.18 -4.46 -71.96
N SER A 906 30.51 -5.59 -72.21
CA SER A 906 29.34 -6.04 -71.45
C SER A 906 29.68 -7.13 -70.42
N GLU A 907 28.83 -7.26 -69.38
CA GLU A 907 28.86 -8.41 -68.47
C GLU A 907 28.63 -9.74 -69.22
N LYS A 908 29.38 -10.78 -68.84
CA LYS A 908 29.25 -12.16 -69.29
C LYS A 908 28.64 -12.99 -68.18
N LYS A 909 27.47 -13.58 -68.44
CA LYS A 909 26.73 -14.39 -67.47
C LYS A 909 26.42 -15.76 -68.10
N PRO A 910 27.44 -16.64 -68.24
CA PRO A 910 27.22 -17.95 -68.81
C PRO A 910 26.09 -18.68 -68.08
N ALA A 911 25.12 -19.23 -68.80
CA ALA A 911 24.11 -20.09 -68.20
C ALA A 911 24.76 -21.25 -67.43
N VAL A 912 24.29 -21.47 -66.21
CA VAL A 912 24.89 -22.41 -65.26
C VAL A 912 24.00 -23.63 -65.12
N THR A 913 24.56 -24.82 -65.37
CA THR A 913 23.94 -26.10 -65.04
C THR A 913 24.68 -26.71 -63.86
N VAL A 914 23.97 -27.03 -62.78
CA VAL A 914 24.55 -27.67 -61.59
C VAL A 914 24.00 -29.07 -61.43
N LYS A 915 24.88 -30.06 -61.27
CA LYS A 915 24.53 -31.44 -60.94
C LYS A 915 25.20 -31.88 -59.65
N LEU A 916 24.49 -32.56 -58.77
CA LEU A 916 25.07 -33.22 -57.60
C LEU A 916 24.81 -34.72 -57.73
N GLY A 917 25.86 -35.49 -58.05
CA GLY A 917 25.71 -36.86 -58.54
C GLY A 917 24.86 -36.91 -59.82
N ASP A 918 23.87 -37.80 -59.87
CA ASP A 918 22.97 -37.94 -61.02
C ASP A 918 21.86 -36.86 -61.09
N LYS A 919 21.65 -36.10 -59.99
CA LYS A 919 20.56 -35.13 -59.90
C LYS A 919 20.97 -33.78 -60.49
N THR A 920 20.18 -33.26 -61.42
CA THR A 920 20.30 -31.88 -61.90
C THR A 920 19.52 -30.96 -60.96
N LEU A 921 20.18 -29.94 -60.43
CA LEU A 921 19.60 -28.96 -59.52
C LEU A 921 18.90 -27.84 -60.28
N VAL A 922 17.91 -27.20 -59.65
CA VAL A 922 17.10 -26.13 -60.24
C VAL A 922 17.51 -24.77 -59.70
N ALA A 923 17.90 -23.84 -60.58
CA ALA A 923 18.22 -22.47 -60.21
C ALA A 923 17.03 -21.75 -59.56
N GLY A 924 17.28 -21.01 -58.49
CA GLY A 924 16.27 -20.31 -57.69
C GLY A 924 15.56 -21.18 -56.64
N ALA A 925 15.52 -22.50 -56.82
CA ALA A 925 14.93 -23.44 -55.86
C ALA A 925 16.00 -24.18 -55.03
N ASP A 926 17.04 -24.67 -55.70
CA ASP A 926 18.12 -25.48 -55.10
C ASP A 926 19.44 -24.69 -54.98
N TYR A 927 19.65 -23.68 -55.83
CA TYR A 927 20.83 -22.82 -55.77
C TYR A 927 20.58 -21.42 -56.33
N THR A 928 21.38 -20.45 -55.93
CA THR A 928 21.50 -19.13 -56.56
C THR A 928 22.87 -18.96 -57.21
N VAL A 929 23.01 -18.01 -58.13
CA VAL A 929 24.25 -17.77 -58.89
C VAL A 929 24.64 -16.30 -58.78
N ALA A 930 25.92 -16.07 -58.47
CA ALA A 930 26.56 -14.76 -58.50
C ALA A 930 27.75 -14.77 -59.47
N TYR A 931 28.04 -13.61 -60.07
CA TYR A 931 29.14 -13.44 -61.01
C TYR A 931 30.09 -12.35 -60.53
N ALA A 932 31.38 -12.55 -60.71
CA ALA A 932 32.44 -11.58 -60.41
C ALA A 932 33.47 -11.54 -61.55
N ASN A 933 34.16 -10.41 -61.71
CA ASN A 933 35.20 -10.18 -62.73
C ASN A 933 34.73 -10.49 -64.17
N ASN A 934 33.45 -10.33 -64.47
CA ASN A 934 32.82 -10.86 -65.67
C ASN A 934 32.63 -9.84 -66.81
N VAL A 935 33.44 -8.78 -66.87
CA VAL A 935 33.34 -7.72 -67.91
C VAL A 935 34.65 -7.54 -68.68
N LYS A 936 35.77 -7.43 -67.95
CA LYS A 936 37.09 -7.18 -68.53
C LYS A 936 37.74 -8.48 -69.01
N PRO A 937 38.68 -8.43 -69.97
CA PRO A 937 39.54 -9.56 -70.28
C PRO A 937 40.25 -10.08 -69.02
N GLY A 938 40.45 -11.39 -68.94
CA GLY A 938 41.03 -12.06 -67.78
C GLY A 938 40.65 -13.54 -67.69
N SER A 939 41.42 -14.32 -66.93
CA SER A 939 41.17 -15.76 -66.68
C SER A 939 40.53 -16.04 -65.32
N ASP A 940 40.17 -14.99 -64.58
CA ASP A 940 39.66 -15.01 -63.21
C ASP A 940 38.17 -14.63 -63.10
N ALA A 941 37.47 -14.48 -64.23
CA ALA A 941 36.02 -14.28 -64.22
C ALA A 941 35.35 -15.47 -63.53
N THR A 942 34.57 -15.21 -62.48
CA THR A 942 34.12 -16.24 -61.53
C THR A 942 32.60 -16.31 -61.51
N VAL A 943 32.09 -17.54 -61.48
CA VAL A 943 30.69 -17.89 -61.20
C VAL A 943 30.66 -18.59 -59.84
N THR A 944 29.96 -18.00 -58.87
CA THR A 944 29.72 -18.60 -57.56
C THR A 944 28.30 -19.12 -57.49
N VAL A 945 28.17 -20.42 -57.25
CA VAL A 945 26.89 -21.07 -56.98
C VAL A 945 26.72 -21.26 -55.47
N THR A 946 25.60 -20.84 -54.92
CA THR A 946 25.26 -20.98 -53.49
C THR A 946 24.03 -21.86 -53.34
N GLY A 947 24.13 -22.94 -52.56
CA GLY A 947 23.00 -23.83 -52.27
C GLY A 947 21.92 -23.10 -51.47
N VAL A 948 20.65 -23.33 -51.83
CA VAL A 948 19.47 -22.83 -51.11
C VAL A 948 18.39 -23.92 -51.07
N GLY A 949 17.34 -23.74 -50.25
CA GLY A 949 16.24 -24.70 -50.19
C GLY A 949 16.67 -25.97 -49.48
N LEU A 950 16.90 -27.06 -50.22
CA LEU A 950 17.38 -28.34 -49.66
C LEU A 950 18.91 -28.43 -49.57
N TYR A 951 19.62 -27.43 -50.13
CA TYR A 951 21.06 -27.44 -50.30
C TYR A 951 21.72 -26.27 -49.55
N GLU A 952 23.00 -26.42 -49.25
CA GLU A 952 23.82 -25.42 -48.57
C GLU A 952 25.23 -25.34 -49.17
N GLY A 953 26.03 -24.39 -48.68
CA GLY A 953 27.41 -24.20 -49.09
C GLY A 953 27.55 -23.45 -50.42
N THR A 954 28.77 -23.34 -50.90
CA THR A 954 29.08 -22.61 -52.14
C THR A 954 30.12 -23.35 -52.98
N LYS A 955 30.01 -23.24 -54.31
CA LYS A 955 31.04 -23.69 -55.25
C LYS A 955 31.32 -22.61 -56.29
N ALA A 956 32.59 -22.30 -56.49
CA ALA A 956 33.03 -21.33 -57.50
C ALA A 956 33.71 -22.04 -58.67
N VAL A 957 33.42 -21.61 -59.89
CA VAL A 957 34.12 -22.00 -61.12
C VAL A 957 34.50 -20.77 -61.92
N THR A 958 35.60 -20.83 -62.65
CA THR A 958 36.10 -19.72 -63.46
C THR A 958 35.86 -19.92 -64.96
N PHE A 959 35.79 -18.82 -65.70
CA PHE A 959 35.80 -18.79 -67.15
C PHE A 959 36.71 -17.66 -67.64
N THR A 960 37.13 -17.73 -68.91
CA THR A 960 38.05 -16.75 -69.49
C THR A 960 37.30 -15.75 -70.36
N ILE A 961 37.60 -14.47 -70.23
CA ILE A 961 37.22 -13.44 -71.19
C ILE A 961 38.49 -13.07 -71.95
N ARG A 962 38.56 -13.44 -73.22
CA ARG A 962 39.67 -13.12 -74.12
C ARG A 962 39.46 -11.72 -74.70
N GLU A 963 40.56 -11.04 -74.99
CA GLU A 963 40.53 -9.79 -75.74
C GLU A 963 39.89 -10.00 -77.13
N ALA A 964 39.21 -8.98 -77.66
CA ALA A 964 38.65 -9.02 -79.00
C ALA A 964 39.76 -9.11 -80.06
N ALA A 965 39.66 -10.10 -80.94
CA ALA A 965 40.62 -10.31 -82.03
C ALA A 965 40.67 -9.06 -82.92
N GLY A 966 41.81 -8.36 -82.89
CA GLY A 966 42.03 -7.10 -83.60
C GLY A 966 42.41 -5.92 -82.71
N GLN A 967 42.36 -6.04 -81.38
CA GLN A 967 43.03 -5.07 -80.52
C GLN A 967 44.53 -5.36 -80.46
N THR A 968 45.33 -4.45 -80.99
CA THR A 968 46.78 -4.41 -80.79
C THR A 968 47.07 -4.06 -79.34
N VAL A 969 47.76 -4.95 -78.62
CA VAL A 969 48.29 -4.69 -77.28
C VAL A 969 49.18 -3.44 -77.29
N ASP A 970 48.77 -2.40 -76.57
CA ASP A 970 49.48 -1.13 -76.47
C ASP A 970 50.66 -1.24 -75.50
N LYS A 971 51.83 -1.49 -76.09
CA LYS A 971 53.11 -1.57 -75.37
C LYS A 971 53.83 -0.23 -75.26
N ALA A 972 53.28 0.86 -75.79
CA ALA A 972 53.99 2.13 -75.89
C ALA A 972 54.36 2.69 -74.51
N GLY A 973 53.45 2.57 -73.54
CA GLY A 973 53.67 2.98 -72.15
C GLY A 973 54.82 2.21 -71.48
N LEU A 974 54.75 0.87 -71.53
CA LEU A 974 55.79 0.00 -70.98
C LEU A 974 57.13 0.21 -71.69
N ARG A 975 57.14 0.35 -73.01
CA ARG A 975 58.35 0.60 -73.81
C ARG A 975 59.03 1.88 -73.36
N LYS A 976 58.25 2.96 -73.23
CA LYS A 976 58.75 4.27 -72.80
C LYS A 976 59.32 4.23 -71.37
N ALA A 977 58.64 3.56 -70.45
CA ALA A 977 59.12 3.40 -69.08
C ALA A 977 60.43 2.59 -69.02
N TYR A 978 60.47 1.47 -69.73
CA TYR A 978 61.65 0.63 -69.88
C TYR A 978 62.83 1.40 -70.47
N ASP A 979 62.64 2.11 -71.58
CA ASP A 979 63.70 2.84 -72.25
C ASP A 979 64.32 3.96 -71.38
N LYS A 980 63.53 4.55 -70.48
CA LYS A 980 64.01 5.57 -69.54
C LYS A 980 64.98 5.00 -68.49
N VAL A 981 64.79 3.73 -68.11
CA VAL A 981 65.46 3.13 -66.95
C VAL A 981 66.39 1.98 -67.31
N LYS A 982 66.35 1.49 -68.56
CA LYS A 982 67.12 0.33 -69.03
C LYS A 982 68.63 0.46 -68.79
N ASP A 983 69.15 1.68 -68.86
CA ASP A 983 70.58 1.99 -68.74
C ASP A 983 71.03 2.31 -67.30
N TYR A 984 70.14 2.18 -66.31
CA TYR A 984 70.52 2.33 -64.90
C TYR A 984 71.49 1.21 -64.51
N ARG A 985 72.39 1.47 -63.55
CA ARG A 985 73.43 0.52 -63.13
C ARG A 985 73.42 0.34 -61.61
N ALA A 986 73.68 -0.88 -61.16
CA ALA A 986 73.70 -1.24 -59.74
C ALA A 986 74.57 -0.32 -58.88
N ALA A 987 75.72 0.07 -59.42
CA ALA A 987 76.70 0.91 -58.74
C ALA A 987 76.19 2.32 -58.38
N ASP A 988 75.12 2.79 -59.01
CA ASP A 988 74.57 4.14 -58.78
C ASP A 988 73.54 4.19 -57.63
N TYR A 989 73.16 3.04 -57.07
CA TYR A 989 72.07 2.90 -56.10
C TYR A 989 72.50 2.10 -54.86
N LYS A 990 72.15 2.59 -53.67
CA LYS A 990 72.50 1.98 -52.37
C LYS A 990 71.50 0.94 -51.87
N SER A 991 70.27 0.94 -52.39
CA SER A 991 69.26 -0.09 -52.08
C SER A 991 68.15 -0.11 -53.14
N GLY A 992 67.37 -1.19 -53.14
CA GLY A 992 66.25 -1.39 -54.09
C GLY A 992 66.64 -1.96 -55.44
N TRP A 993 67.95 -2.14 -55.70
CA TRP A 993 68.46 -2.56 -57.02
C TRP A 993 67.95 -3.92 -57.48
N ASP A 994 67.98 -4.96 -56.64
CA ASP A 994 67.63 -6.32 -57.08
C ASP A 994 66.16 -6.44 -57.48
N ALA A 995 65.27 -5.78 -56.73
CA ALA A 995 63.84 -5.71 -57.06
C ALA A 995 63.61 -4.93 -58.38
N PHE A 996 64.32 -3.81 -58.55
CA PHE A 996 64.27 -3.02 -59.79
C PHE A 996 64.81 -3.79 -60.99
N ALA A 997 65.97 -4.43 -60.88
CA ALA A 997 66.59 -5.21 -61.96
C ALA A 997 65.67 -6.35 -62.40
N LYS A 998 65.06 -7.06 -61.45
CA LYS A 998 64.07 -8.12 -61.75
C LYS A 998 62.82 -7.57 -62.45
N ALA A 999 62.27 -6.45 -61.98
CA ALA A 999 61.11 -5.82 -62.62
C ALA A 999 61.44 -5.29 -64.02
N ARG A 1000 62.63 -4.72 -64.21
CA ARG A 1000 63.13 -4.26 -65.50
C ARG A 1000 63.31 -5.40 -66.48
N ASP A 1001 63.92 -6.51 -66.06
CA ASP A 1001 64.17 -7.65 -66.94
C ASP A 1001 62.84 -8.36 -67.29
N ALA A 1002 61.89 -8.44 -66.35
CA ALA A 1002 60.52 -8.90 -66.61
C ALA A 1002 59.78 -8.00 -67.61
N ALA A 1003 59.88 -6.67 -67.45
CA ALA A 1003 59.34 -5.71 -68.41
C ALA A 1003 59.97 -5.85 -69.80
N ALA A 1004 61.27 -6.13 -69.89
CA ALA A 1004 61.93 -6.45 -71.16
C ALA A 1004 61.35 -7.71 -71.80
N GLY A 1005 61.10 -8.75 -70.99
CA GLY A 1005 60.46 -10.00 -71.42
C GLY A 1005 59.07 -9.77 -71.99
N VAL A 1006 58.20 -9.07 -71.26
CA VAL A 1006 56.83 -8.72 -71.70
C VAL A 1006 56.86 -7.86 -72.98
N LEU A 1007 57.84 -6.94 -73.09
CA LEU A 1007 58.02 -6.12 -74.29
C LEU A 1007 58.48 -6.91 -75.52
N ALA A 1008 59.18 -8.02 -75.33
CA ALA A 1008 59.66 -8.91 -76.41
C ALA A 1008 58.65 -10.00 -76.78
N ASP A 1009 57.76 -10.37 -75.86
CA ASP A 1009 56.77 -11.43 -76.06
C ASP A 1009 55.62 -10.97 -76.96
N LYS A 1010 55.52 -11.52 -78.17
CA LYS A 1010 54.45 -11.20 -79.12
C LYS A 1010 53.06 -11.68 -78.68
N ALA A 1011 52.97 -12.55 -77.68
CA ALA A 1011 51.73 -13.10 -77.14
C ALA A 1011 51.28 -12.47 -75.82
N ALA A 1012 52.04 -11.52 -75.25
CA ALA A 1012 51.66 -10.84 -73.99
C ALA A 1012 50.33 -10.09 -74.13
N SER A 1013 49.43 -10.23 -73.15
CA SER A 1013 48.15 -9.53 -73.05
C SER A 1013 48.31 -8.06 -72.63
N GLN A 1014 47.27 -7.23 -72.75
CA GLN A 1014 47.33 -5.86 -72.22
C GLN A 1014 47.54 -5.84 -70.71
N ASP A 1015 46.99 -6.80 -69.98
CA ASP A 1015 47.21 -6.92 -68.53
C ASP A 1015 48.66 -7.27 -68.20
N ASP A 1016 49.32 -8.14 -68.98
CA ASP A 1016 50.75 -8.42 -68.79
C ASP A 1016 51.58 -7.15 -68.95
N VAL A 1017 51.20 -6.29 -69.90
CA VAL A 1017 51.86 -5.01 -70.20
C VAL A 1017 51.62 -3.98 -69.11
N ASP A 1018 50.38 -3.84 -68.66
CA ASP A 1018 49.99 -2.88 -67.62
C ASP A 1018 50.58 -3.28 -66.27
N ASN A 1019 50.57 -4.58 -65.93
CA ASN A 1019 51.20 -5.11 -64.72
C ASN A 1019 52.72 -4.94 -64.75
N ALA A 1020 53.37 -5.24 -65.87
CA ALA A 1020 54.80 -5.00 -66.03
C ALA A 1020 55.16 -3.51 -65.94
N LEU A 1021 54.30 -2.61 -66.44
CA LEU A 1021 54.49 -1.16 -66.38
C LEU A 1021 54.36 -0.66 -64.93
N ALA A 1022 53.33 -1.09 -64.23
CA ALA A 1022 53.12 -0.75 -62.83
C ALA A 1022 54.27 -1.27 -61.95
N ALA A 1023 54.70 -2.53 -62.14
CA ALA A 1023 55.80 -3.13 -61.41
C ALA A 1023 57.13 -2.43 -61.68
N LEU A 1024 57.43 -2.10 -62.95
CA LEU A 1024 58.64 -1.37 -63.32
C LEU A 1024 58.67 0.04 -62.75
N ASN A 1025 57.56 0.78 -62.82
CA ASN A 1025 57.47 2.13 -62.26
C ASN A 1025 57.61 2.12 -60.73
N THR A 1026 56.97 1.17 -60.06
CA THR A 1026 57.05 1.02 -58.59
C THR A 1026 58.47 0.68 -58.16
N ALA A 1027 59.09 -0.31 -58.80
CA ALA A 1027 60.46 -0.71 -58.46
C ALA A 1027 61.47 0.39 -58.80
N ALA A 1028 61.25 1.16 -59.88
CA ALA A 1028 62.08 2.32 -60.22
C ALA A 1028 61.94 3.47 -59.21
N ALA A 1029 60.74 3.71 -58.69
CA ALA A 1029 60.50 4.68 -57.61
C ALA A 1029 61.12 4.25 -56.28
N GLY A 1030 61.26 2.94 -56.06
CA GLY A 1030 61.89 2.35 -54.87
C GLY A 1030 63.44 2.35 -54.90
N LEU A 1031 64.07 2.80 -55.98
CA LEU A 1031 65.53 2.92 -56.05
C LEU A 1031 66.04 4.07 -55.19
N VAL A 1032 66.98 3.79 -54.30
CA VAL A 1032 67.65 4.81 -53.48
C VAL A 1032 69.07 5.03 -53.99
N ARG A 1033 69.42 6.25 -54.38
CA ARG A 1033 70.75 6.58 -54.92
C ARG A 1033 71.85 6.47 -53.85
N ALA A 1034 73.02 5.99 -54.26
CA ALA A 1034 74.22 6.01 -53.43
C ALA A 1034 74.76 7.44 -53.28
N ASP A 1035 75.25 7.79 -52.09
CA ASP A 1035 75.74 9.14 -51.80
C ASP A 1035 77.01 9.40 -52.63
N GLY A 1036 77.00 10.43 -53.48
CA GLY A 1036 78.09 10.78 -54.40
C GLY A 1036 78.00 10.19 -55.82
N ALA A 1037 76.93 9.45 -56.17
CA ALA A 1037 76.74 8.92 -57.53
C ALA A 1037 76.41 10.03 -58.56
N LYS A 1038 77.08 10.00 -59.71
CA LYS A 1038 76.91 10.96 -60.82
C LYS A 1038 75.49 10.83 -61.42
N PRO A 1039 74.84 11.92 -61.90
CA PRO A 1039 73.53 11.82 -62.53
C PRO A 1039 73.53 10.82 -63.70
N ALA A 1040 72.49 9.98 -63.79
CA ALA A 1040 72.19 9.21 -65.00
C ALA A 1040 72.22 10.15 -66.23
N PRO A 1041 72.71 9.68 -67.39
CA PRO A 1041 72.77 10.52 -68.59
C PRO A 1041 71.37 11.07 -68.93
N GLY A 1042 71.19 12.39 -68.88
CA GLY A 1042 70.01 13.06 -69.46
C GLY A 1042 69.12 13.95 -68.58
N GLN A 1043 69.49 14.32 -67.35
CA GLN A 1043 68.76 15.36 -66.60
C GLN A 1043 69.68 16.46 -66.07
N ASN A 1044 69.72 17.59 -66.77
CA ASN A 1044 70.29 18.87 -66.34
C ASN A 1044 69.23 19.71 -65.62
N GLY A 1045 69.57 20.20 -64.40
CA GLY A 1045 69.12 21.45 -63.75
C GLY A 1045 67.63 21.63 -63.46
N SER A 1046 67.14 22.34 -62.45
CA SER A 1046 67.61 23.09 -61.27
C SER A 1046 66.34 23.21 -60.41
N GLY A 1047 66.34 23.00 -59.09
CA GLY A 1047 66.80 23.96 -58.08
C GLY A 1047 65.61 24.50 -57.28
N SER A 1048 65.73 24.47 -55.94
CA SER A 1048 65.01 25.25 -54.90
C SER A 1048 63.49 25.04 -54.76
N ASP A 1049 62.84 25.12 -53.60
CA ASP A 1049 63.16 25.05 -52.17
C ASP A 1049 61.78 25.11 -51.48
N ALA A 1050 61.71 24.66 -50.23
CA ALA A 1050 60.75 25.04 -49.19
C ALA A 1050 59.25 25.35 -49.49
N GLY A 1051 58.37 24.61 -48.81
CA GLY A 1051 57.61 25.20 -47.71
C GLY A 1051 56.21 25.78 -47.94
N SER A 1052 55.31 25.31 -47.06
CA SER A 1052 54.24 26.06 -46.39
C SER A 1052 52.83 26.17 -47.01
N ALA A 1053 51.91 25.75 -46.15
CA ALA A 1053 50.49 26.05 -46.00
C ALA A 1053 50.01 27.48 -46.29
N GLY A 1054 48.69 27.58 -46.54
CA GLY A 1054 47.85 28.79 -46.52
C GLY A 1054 47.13 28.96 -47.86
N SER A 1055 45.86 28.57 -48.04
CA SER A 1055 44.60 29.07 -47.45
C SER A 1055 44.33 30.57 -47.66
N ASN A 1056 43.10 30.83 -48.14
CA ASN A 1056 42.41 32.08 -48.47
C ASN A 1056 42.89 32.84 -49.71
N GLY A 1057 42.02 33.27 -50.63
CA GLY A 1057 40.57 33.38 -50.59
C GLY A 1057 40.14 34.72 -51.19
N SER A 1058 38.92 34.75 -51.75
CA SER A 1058 38.24 35.86 -52.45
C SER A 1058 38.70 36.09 -53.90
N GLY A 1059 37.80 36.35 -54.85
CA GLY A 1059 36.38 36.64 -54.71
C GLY A 1059 35.63 36.72 -56.04
N SER A 1060 34.32 36.61 -55.88
CA SER A 1060 33.20 37.22 -56.62
C SER A 1060 32.94 36.90 -58.10
N ASP A 1061 31.69 36.45 -58.32
CA ASP A 1061 30.69 36.84 -59.33
C ASP A 1061 31.09 36.92 -60.81
N GLY A 1062 30.29 36.45 -61.76
CA GLY A 1062 28.95 35.86 -61.76
C GLY A 1062 28.72 35.25 -63.14
N SER A 1063 28.08 34.09 -63.21
CA SER A 1063 26.70 33.91 -63.66
C SER A 1063 26.48 33.91 -65.18
N THR A 1064 25.83 32.83 -65.62
CA THR A 1064 25.21 32.52 -66.93
C THR A 1064 26.18 32.20 -68.08
N GLY A 1065 26.05 31.10 -68.82
CA GLY A 1065 25.10 30.00 -68.83
C GLY A 1065 25.35 29.21 -70.11
N SER A 1066 25.56 27.89 -70.00
CA SER A 1066 25.65 26.97 -71.15
C SER A 1066 24.56 25.92 -71.04
N HIS A 1067 23.94 25.73 -72.20
CA HIS A 1067 23.16 24.60 -72.76
C HIS A 1067 23.00 23.37 -71.85
N GLY A 1068 21.86 22.70 -71.75
CA GLY A 1068 20.85 22.43 -72.77
C GLY A 1068 20.50 20.92 -72.70
N SER A 1069 19.19 20.62 -72.73
CA SER A 1069 18.51 19.33 -72.95
C SER A 1069 18.76 18.19 -71.93
N GLN A 1070 17.76 17.82 -71.11
CA GLN A 1070 16.59 16.92 -71.40
C GLN A 1070 17.02 15.50 -71.84
N ALA A 1071 16.47 14.39 -71.34
CA ALA A 1071 15.38 14.10 -70.40
C ALA A 1071 15.41 12.60 -70.01
N GLY A 1072 14.73 12.27 -68.90
CA GLY A 1072 14.21 10.93 -68.55
C GLY A 1072 15.24 9.97 -67.96
N GLY A 1073 15.04 9.28 -66.83
CA GLY A 1073 13.88 9.05 -65.98
C GLY A 1073 14.13 7.71 -65.26
N GLY A 1074 13.71 7.56 -64.00
CA GLY A 1074 13.47 6.24 -63.39
C GLY A 1074 14.45 5.74 -62.31
N GLN A 1075 13.90 5.68 -61.09
CA GLN A 1075 14.15 4.73 -59.99
C GLN A 1075 15.47 4.77 -59.18
N LEU A 1076 15.30 5.10 -57.90
CA LEU A 1076 16.18 4.79 -56.78
C LEU A 1076 15.51 3.70 -55.92
N SER A 1077 16.21 2.58 -55.71
CA SER A 1077 16.05 1.72 -54.53
C SER A 1077 17.41 1.13 -54.18
N LYS A 1078 17.93 1.43 -52.99
CA LYS A 1078 19.13 0.81 -52.42
C LYS A 1078 18.75 0.15 -51.10
N THR A 1079 18.85 -1.17 -51.06
CA THR A 1079 18.95 -1.98 -49.84
C THR A 1079 20.35 -2.59 -49.82
N GLY A 1080 21.13 -2.29 -48.79
CA GLY A 1080 22.43 -2.91 -48.53
C GLY A 1080 22.35 -3.72 -47.24
N ALA A 1081 22.54 -5.03 -47.34
CA ALA A 1081 22.80 -5.93 -46.22
C ALA A 1081 24.24 -6.44 -46.36
N ALA A 1082 24.98 -6.42 -45.25
CA ALA A 1082 26.31 -6.98 -45.12
C ALA A 1082 26.31 -8.02 -43.99
N VAL A 1083 26.77 -9.23 -44.30
CA VAL A 1083 27.19 -10.32 -43.41
C VAL A 1083 28.53 -10.77 -44.03
N GLY A 1084 29.65 -10.93 -43.35
CA GLY A 1084 29.91 -11.45 -42.00
C GLY A 1084 30.85 -12.65 -42.21
N GLY A 1085 32.16 -12.45 -42.05
CA GLY A 1085 33.19 -13.48 -42.18
C GLY A 1085 33.74 -13.88 -40.82
N VAL A 1086 33.89 -15.19 -40.60
CA VAL A 1086 34.48 -15.81 -39.40
C VAL A 1086 35.86 -16.38 -39.76
N ALA A 1087 36.88 -16.13 -38.92
CA ALA A 1087 38.05 -16.98 -38.80
C ALA A 1087 38.70 -16.89 -37.40
N LEU A 1088 38.62 -18.01 -36.68
CA LEU A 1088 39.59 -18.67 -35.77
C LEU A 1088 40.60 -17.85 -34.93
N ALA A 1089 40.57 -18.07 -33.61
CA ALA A 1089 41.78 -18.14 -32.76
C ALA A 1089 41.51 -18.98 -31.48
N VAL A 1090 42.44 -19.89 -31.14
CA VAL A 1090 42.41 -20.74 -29.93
C VAL A 1090 43.54 -20.33 -28.97
N ALA A 1091 43.11 -20.08 -27.72
CA ALA A 1091 43.72 -20.17 -26.37
C ALA A 1091 45.24 -20.15 -26.10
N LEU A 1092 45.65 -19.40 -25.06
CA LEU A 1092 46.23 -19.93 -23.81
C LEU A 1092 46.37 -18.85 -22.69
N LEU A 1093 46.36 -19.33 -21.43
CA LEU A 1093 46.09 -18.68 -20.14
C LEU A 1093 47.32 -18.13 -19.37
N ALA A 1094 46.99 -17.35 -18.30
CA ALA A 1094 47.71 -17.12 -17.02
C ALA A 1094 48.62 -15.86 -16.95
N THR A 1095 48.73 -15.01 -15.91
CA THR A 1095 48.42 -15.05 -14.45
C THR A 1095 48.33 -13.61 -13.86
N ALA A 1096 47.77 -13.53 -12.65
CA ALA A 1096 47.50 -12.39 -11.75
C ALA A 1096 48.65 -11.41 -11.36
N GLY A 1097 48.28 -10.22 -10.85
CA GLY A 1097 49.17 -9.38 -10.01
C GLY A 1097 48.76 -7.92 -9.71
N ALA A 1098 48.08 -7.71 -8.56
CA ALA A 1098 48.19 -6.58 -7.60
C ALA A 1098 47.78 -5.11 -7.89
N ALA A 1099 46.68 -4.70 -7.25
CA ALA A 1099 46.41 -3.57 -6.33
C ALA A 1099 47.09 -2.17 -6.43
N ALA A 1100 46.22 -1.14 -6.29
CA ALA A 1100 46.34 0.18 -5.60
C ALA A 1100 45.85 1.34 -6.52
N ALA A 1101 45.13 2.39 -6.12
CA ALA A 1101 44.49 2.85 -4.89
C ALA A 1101 43.67 4.14 -5.20
N LEU A 1102 42.58 4.37 -4.44
CA LEU A 1102 41.93 5.64 -4.09
C LEU A 1102 41.61 6.73 -5.16
N ARG A 1103 40.32 7.09 -5.26
CA ARG A 1103 39.82 8.38 -4.70
C ARG A 1103 38.29 8.44 -4.56
N ARG A 1104 37.84 8.78 -3.36
CA ARG A 1104 36.47 9.16 -2.94
C ARG A 1104 36.09 10.56 -3.48
N ARG A 1105 34.80 10.82 -3.76
CA ARG A 1105 33.86 11.54 -2.86
C ARG A 1105 32.56 12.03 -3.57
N ARG A 1106 31.44 11.73 -2.89
CA ARG A 1106 30.21 12.52 -2.64
C ARG A 1106 29.28 12.86 -3.82
N ALA A 1107 28.10 12.22 -3.87
CA ALA A 1107 26.86 12.65 -3.20
C ALA A 1107 26.02 11.40 -2.89
#